data_AF-D1CB02-F1
#
_entry.id   AF-D1CB02-F1
#
_cell.length_a   1.000
_cell.length_b   1.000
_cell.length_c   1.000
_cell.angle_alpha   90.00
_cell.angle_beta   90.00
_cell.angle_gamma   90.00
#
_symmetry.space_group_name_H-M   'P 1'
#
loop_
_entity.id
_entity.type
_entity.pdbx_description
1 polymer ?
#
loop_
_entity_poly.entity_id
_entity_poly.type
_entity_poly.pdbx_seq_one_letter_code
_entity_poly.pdbx_strand_id
1 'polypeptide(L)'
;MVSSVRARRARRPSGVLARAIRLVSVLALIAALGAALVPAGPASAQADRWVAVGGDDDGNDCLDEDNPCATIQHAIDVAESGDTIHVGAGTYREDLTLPADKSGLTLSGAGVDRTSITGVAGNKSYTITLTSADTTIEGFTIRRPAGVENSIAIAWGYQGSGSTVRNTVITGYPTGIYVSSGVDGATITNNTISGNGNGILLEARADNVTIASNNITGNNVKSLEPEGGAGIRFLSEFTGSGNRIAFNRIAGNVDGMGINNQSTTVLDATNNWWGCNAGPGEDGCNTVAGPVNLDPWLTLTVTTDTAELESGEEATVTASLTTNSDGDDTSSDGTVPNGILVDFDVDPADAGTLDPANTSTAAGAATTTFTAEAAGEATISATVDAQTVETSVTIVSTPTPPPAVEAIELVASNTSPTAGEEVTLTATVTDAEGDPVADVTVQFDVDGIHDESGEGTTNEDGEATFSYTGSFAGTDTVTATVAGTDLSDSVEITWTVVSPPPAVEAIELVASNTSPTAGEEVTLTATVTDAEGDPVADVTVQFDVDGIHDESGEGTTNEDGEATFSYTGTYEGDDTVTATVAGTDLSDSVEITWTVVSPPPGQFPPAQPAEPKAGCIFFPQTQHNLCAGFRSYWENFGGLATFGYPVTEEFVENGLTVQYFERARFEWHPGVWPERYDVLLGLLGRDMTAGRGDEPPFQRANPGAADSCTYFEATGHNLCFGFRSYWEAFGGLAIYGYPISEEFVERNPDTGELYTVQYFERARFEWHPGEFPPRFDVLLGRIGAWALHQRYGTPYP
;
A
#
# COMPACT_ATOMS: atom_id res chain seq x y z
N MET A 1 -39.80 28.02 19.78
CA MET A 1 -39.91 29.27 18.99
C MET A 1 -38.53 29.65 18.46
N VAL A 2 -38.50 30.35 17.33
CA VAL A 2 -37.32 30.52 16.45
C VAL A 2 -36.44 31.72 16.84
N SER A 3 -35.21 31.70 16.31
CA SER A 3 -34.31 32.83 15.97
C SER A 3 -33.11 32.99 16.93
N SER A 4 -31.85 32.71 16.57
CA SER A 4 -31.06 33.00 15.34
C SER A 4 -30.78 34.50 15.13
N VAL A 5 -29.52 34.85 14.79
CA VAL A 5 -29.07 35.76 13.70
C VAL A 5 -27.64 36.34 13.92
N ARG A 6 -26.72 35.85 13.06
CA ARG A 6 -25.60 36.53 12.34
C ARG A 6 -24.45 37.27 13.04
N ALA A 7 -23.25 36.83 12.66
CA ALA A 7 -22.00 37.58 12.63
C ALA A 7 -21.96 38.69 11.53
N ARG A 8 -20.95 39.57 11.57
CA ARG A 8 -20.49 40.38 10.42
C ARG A 8 -18.97 40.55 10.37
N ARG A 9 -18.40 40.26 9.18
CA ARG A 9 -17.03 40.58 8.73
C ARG A 9 -16.87 42.07 8.34
N ALA A 10 -15.61 42.50 8.15
CA ALA A 10 -15.06 43.58 7.28
C ALA A 10 -14.14 44.55 8.06
N ARG A 11 -13.04 45.12 7.53
CA ARG A 11 -12.31 45.01 6.24
C ARG A 11 -10.89 45.60 6.43
N ARG A 12 -9.89 45.19 5.63
CA ARG A 12 -8.58 45.90 5.51
C ARG A 12 -8.70 47.18 4.66
N PRO A 13 -7.74 48.11 4.78
CA PRO A 13 -7.25 48.84 3.60
C PRO A 13 -5.70 48.90 3.44
N SER A 14 -5.32 48.62 2.20
CA SER A 14 -4.12 48.94 1.39
C SER A 14 -3.16 50.11 1.70
N GLY A 15 -1.87 49.89 1.39
CA GLY A 15 -0.95 50.78 0.63
C GLY A 15 -0.21 51.92 1.37
N VAL A 16 0.98 52.44 0.97
CA VAL A 16 2.11 52.05 0.09
C VAL A 16 3.12 53.25 0.08
N LEU A 17 4.44 52.98 0.20
CA LEU A 17 5.64 53.80 -0.13
C LEU A 17 6.06 55.15 0.59
N ALA A 18 7.24 55.08 1.23
CA ALA A 18 8.51 55.81 0.92
C ALA A 18 9.01 57.16 1.56
N ARG A 19 10.20 57.05 2.21
CA ARG A 19 11.43 57.93 2.21
C ARG A 19 11.62 59.21 3.08
N ALA A 20 12.58 59.12 4.05
CA ALA A 20 13.70 60.05 4.39
C ALA A 20 14.58 59.44 5.54
N ILE A 21 15.92 59.17 5.50
CA ILE A 21 17.13 60.05 5.48
C ILE A 21 17.48 60.65 6.88
N ARG A 22 18.68 60.54 7.51
CA ARG A 22 19.97 59.79 7.32
C ARG A 22 20.94 59.89 8.56
N LEU A 23 21.89 58.92 8.72
CA LEU A 23 23.22 58.94 9.41
C LEU A 23 23.39 59.22 10.94
N VAL A 24 24.16 58.35 11.64
CA VAL A 24 25.46 58.50 12.40
C VAL A 24 25.76 57.07 12.95
N SER A 25 26.82 56.30 12.67
CA SER A 25 28.29 56.47 12.51
C SER A 25 29.09 56.14 13.80
N VAL A 26 30.16 55.34 13.62
CA VAL A 26 30.81 54.44 14.60
C VAL A 26 32.21 54.93 15.05
N LEU A 27 32.70 54.41 16.20
CA LEU A 27 34.12 54.19 16.65
C LEU A 27 34.86 55.17 17.61
N ALA A 28 35.37 54.57 18.70
CA ALA A 28 36.59 54.85 19.50
C ALA A 28 36.59 56.05 20.52
N LEU A 29 37.38 56.07 21.62
CA LEU A 29 38.60 55.31 21.98
C LEU A 29 38.92 55.28 23.53
N ILE A 30 39.30 54.09 24.05
CA ILE A 30 40.23 53.73 25.18
C ILE A 30 40.24 54.52 26.53
N ALA A 31 39.93 53.80 27.63
CA ALA A 31 40.74 53.59 28.87
C ALA A 31 39.88 52.79 29.90
N ALA A 32 40.32 51.75 30.62
CA ALA A 32 41.68 51.39 31.02
C ALA A 32 41.97 49.88 30.92
N LEU A 33 43.22 49.53 30.58
CA LEU A 33 43.79 48.19 30.70
C LEU A 33 44.16 47.91 32.16
N GLY A 34 43.92 46.68 32.64
CA GLY A 34 44.25 46.32 34.03
C GLY A 34 43.99 44.87 34.46
N ALA A 35 43.52 44.00 33.55
CA ALA A 35 43.52 42.55 33.74
C ALA A 35 44.46 41.94 32.69
N ALA A 36 45.32 41.02 33.09
CA ALA A 36 46.20 40.34 32.14
C ALA A 36 45.33 39.54 31.16
N LEU A 37 45.56 39.74 29.86
CA LEU A 37 45.27 38.68 28.90
C LEU A 37 46.20 37.53 29.26
N VAL A 38 45.68 36.57 30.03
CA VAL A 38 46.12 35.19 29.87
C VAL A 38 45.78 34.86 28.41
N PRO A 39 46.75 34.47 27.57
CA PRO A 39 46.40 33.97 26.26
C PRO A 39 45.47 32.78 26.49
N ALA A 40 44.29 32.79 25.86
CA ALA A 40 43.61 31.53 25.65
C ALA A 40 44.63 30.62 24.95
N GLY A 41 44.98 29.51 25.59
CA GLY A 41 45.80 28.50 24.94
C GLY A 41 45.11 28.03 23.66
N PRO A 42 45.80 27.27 22.79
CA PRO A 42 45.06 26.43 21.87
C PRO A 42 44.01 25.67 22.70
N ALA A 43 42.76 25.66 22.24
CA ALA A 43 41.80 24.70 22.78
C ALA A 43 42.45 23.32 22.63
N SER A 44 42.59 22.59 23.73
CA SER A 44 43.26 21.29 23.67
C SER A 44 42.52 20.42 22.68
N ALA A 45 43.26 19.70 21.84
CA ALA A 45 42.63 18.72 20.97
C ALA A 45 42.12 17.61 21.88
N GLN A 46 40.81 17.37 21.86
CA GLN A 46 40.17 16.30 22.65
C GLN A 46 40.94 15.02 22.43
N ALA A 47 41.47 14.46 23.52
CA ALA A 47 42.34 13.31 23.48
C ALA A 47 41.58 12.03 23.83
N ASP A 48 42.08 10.95 23.27
CA ASP A 48 41.56 9.60 23.40
C ASP A 48 42.48 8.84 24.39
N ARG A 49 41.90 8.27 25.47
CA ARG A 49 42.65 7.72 26.63
C ARG A 49 42.23 6.32 27.04
N TRP A 50 43.06 5.32 26.79
CA TRP A 50 42.67 3.93 26.91
C TRP A 50 42.98 3.33 28.28
N VAL A 51 42.05 2.52 28.79
CA VAL A 51 42.16 1.77 30.04
C VAL A 51 41.87 0.30 29.78
N ALA A 52 42.70 -0.61 30.31
CA ALA A 52 42.50 -2.04 30.19
C ALA A 52 42.92 -2.79 31.47
N VAL A 53 42.22 -3.88 31.80
CA VAL A 53 42.62 -4.78 32.88
C VAL A 53 44.00 -5.36 32.59
N GLY A 54 44.98 -4.99 33.43
CA GLY A 54 46.38 -5.42 33.28
C GLY A 54 47.28 -4.42 32.52
N GLY A 55 46.79 -3.20 32.25
CA GLY A 55 47.63 -2.06 31.85
C GLY A 55 48.58 -1.59 32.97
N ASP A 56 49.17 -0.41 32.79
CA ASP A 56 50.10 0.21 33.75
C ASP A 56 49.81 1.70 33.95
N ASP A 57 49.84 2.17 35.20
CA ASP A 57 49.61 3.57 35.59
C ASP A 57 50.93 4.33 35.87
N ASP A 58 52.10 3.65 35.98
CA ASP A 58 53.36 4.27 36.41
C ASP A 58 53.94 5.24 35.36
N GLY A 59 53.55 6.51 35.46
CA GLY A 59 53.96 7.56 34.53
C GLY A 59 53.24 7.51 33.18
N ASN A 60 52.19 6.70 33.05
CA ASN A 60 51.36 6.59 31.86
C ASN A 60 50.35 7.75 31.76
N ASP A 61 50.20 8.35 30.58
CA ASP A 61 49.19 9.39 30.30
C ASP A 61 47.93 8.83 29.61
N CYS A 62 47.90 7.51 29.39
CA CYS A 62 46.84 6.73 28.77
C CYS A 62 46.63 7.00 27.27
N LEU A 63 47.51 7.76 26.60
CA LEU A 63 47.34 8.14 25.18
C LEU A 63 47.77 7.05 24.17
N ASP A 64 48.34 5.93 24.63
CA ASP A 64 48.81 4.83 23.79
C ASP A 64 47.88 3.61 23.90
N GLU A 65 47.29 3.20 22.78
CA GLU A 65 46.39 2.04 22.70
C GLU A 65 47.10 0.72 23.02
N ASP A 66 48.35 0.57 22.58
CA ASP A 66 49.13 -0.64 22.80
C ASP A 66 49.69 -0.71 24.24
N ASN A 67 49.63 0.40 24.99
CA ASN A 67 50.07 0.50 26.38
C ASN A 67 49.05 1.27 27.26
N PRO A 68 47.84 0.72 27.47
CA PRO A 68 46.77 1.39 28.19
C PRO A 68 47.03 1.50 29.69
N CYS A 69 46.30 2.41 30.34
CA CYS A 69 46.31 2.54 31.80
C CYS A 69 45.62 1.36 32.50
N ALA A 70 46.00 1.09 33.74
CA ALA A 70 45.49 -0.01 34.55
C ALA A 70 44.16 0.31 35.21
N THR A 71 43.96 1.57 35.62
CA THR A 71 42.79 2.03 36.38
C THR A 71 42.03 3.16 35.68
N ILE A 72 40.71 3.19 35.88
CA ILE A 72 39.83 4.21 35.30
C ILE A 72 40.07 5.55 36.00
N GLN A 73 40.26 5.57 37.33
CA GLN A 73 40.49 6.83 38.05
C GLN A 73 41.80 7.50 37.63
N HIS A 74 42.88 6.74 37.40
CA HIS A 74 44.14 7.33 36.91
C HIS A 74 43.94 7.99 35.53
N ALA A 75 43.20 7.36 34.62
CA ALA A 75 42.83 7.97 33.34
C ALA A 75 42.00 9.26 33.50
N ILE A 76 41.05 9.30 34.44
CA ILE A 76 40.29 10.52 34.79
C ILE A 76 41.21 11.60 35.36
N ASP A 77 42.18 11.23 36.19
CA ASP A 77 43.10 12.17 36.84
C ASP A 77 44.04 12.83 35.82
N VAL A 78 44.56 12.09 34.84
CA VAL A 78 45.42 12.62 33.75
C VAL A 78 44.65 13.25 32.58
N ALA A 79 43.33 13.06 32.48
CA ALA A 79 42.50 13.64 31.42
C ALA A 79 42.41 15.17 31.44
N GLU A 80 42.17 15.77 30.28
CA GLU A 80 41.79 17.17 30.13
C GLU A 80 40.27 17.29 29.87
N SER A 81 39.74 18.51 29.96
CA SER A 81 38.32 18.78 29.73
C SER A 81 37.96 18.46 28.26
N GLY A 82 36.98 17.57 28.04
CA GLY A 82 36.53 17.17 26.71
C GLY A 82 37.17 15.88 26.16
N ASP A 83 38.08 15.25 26.89
CA ASP A 83 38.70 13.97 26.49
C ASP A 83 37.71 12.80 26.51
N THR A 84 38.03 11.72 25.79
CA THR A 84 37.27 10.46 25.79
C THR A 84 38.12 9.34 26.38
N ILE A 85 37.67 8.76 27.48
CA ILE A 85 38.29 7.61 28.14
C ILE A 85 37.57 6.34 27.67
N HIS A 86 38.28 5.46 26.96
CA HIS A 86 37.73 4.19 26.48
C HIS A 86 38.21 3.06 27.39
N VAL A 87 37.26 2.36 28.01
CA VAL A 87 37.51 1.33 29.00
C VAL A 87 37.25 -0.04 28.38
N GLY A 88 38.33 -0.77 28.14
CA GLY A 88 38.35 -2.11 27.57
C GLY A 88 37.61 -3.12 28.45
N ALA A 89 37.22 -4.24 27.84
CA ALA A 89 36.45 -5.30 28.50
C ALA A 89 37.15 -5.82 29.77
N GLY A 90 36.37 -5.99 30.85
CA GLY A 90 36.91 -6.37 32.16
C GLY A 90 36.00 -6.00 33.32
N THR A 91 36.49 -6.23 34.55
CA THR A 91 35.83 -5.78 35.78
C THR A 91 36.78 -4.90 36.57
N TYR A 92 36.40 -3.63 36.72
CA TYR A 92 37.15 -2.60 37.41
C TYR A 92 36.58 -2.40 38.81
N ARG A 93 37.43 -2.53 39.83
CA ARG A 93 37.03 -2.41 41.24
C ARG A 93 37.51 -1.08 41.80
N GLU A 94 36.75 -0.04 41.52
CA GLU A 94 37.12 1.36 41.77
C GLU A 94 35.89 2.15 42.24
N ASP A 95 36.12 3.18 43.06
CA ASP A 95 35.15 4.24 43.31
C ASP A 95 35.61 5.46 42.49
N LEU A 96 34.83 5.86 41.48
CA LEU A 96 35.22 6.90 40.53
C LEU A 96 34.73 8.28 40.98
N THR A 97 35.56 9.29 40.78
CA THR A 97 35.20 10.71 40.92
C THR A 97 35.59 11.43 39.64
N LEU A 98 34.60 12.04 38.97
CA LEU A 98 34.81 12.92 37.82
C LEU A 98 34.75 14.37 38.35
N PRO A 99 35.91 15.03 38.56
CA PRO A 99 35.98 16.31 39.26
C PRO A 99 35.56 17.47 38.36
N ALA A 100 35.13 18.57 38.97
CA ALA A 100 34.47 19.70 38.31
C ALA A 100 35.30 20.45 37.25
N ASP A 101 36.62 20.23 37.20
CA ASP A 101 37.54 20.76 36.18
C ASP A 101 37.59 19.92 34.88
N LYS A 102 37.00 18.71 34.86
CA LYS A 102 37.01 17.81 33.69
C LYS A 102 35.74 17.92 32.83
N SER A 103 35.22 19.13 32.63
CA SER A 103 33.97 19.37 31.88
C SER A 103 34.02 18.75 30.48
N GLY A 104 32.92 18.17 30.01
CA GLY A 104 32.84 17.56 28.67
C GLY A 104 33.50 16.17 28.54
N LEU A 105 34.03 15.59 29.62
CA LEU A 105 34.66 14.27 29.60
C LEU A 105 33.66 13.19 29.16
N THR A 106 34.08 12.25 28.32
CA THR A 106 33.31 11.05 28.00
C THR A 106 34.00 9.82 28.58
N LEU A 107 33.29 9.05 29.39
CA LEU A 107 33.72 7.76 29.92
C LEU A 107 32.89 6.67 29.22
N SER A 108 33.55 5.87 28.36
CA SER A 108 32.89 4.90 27.48
C SER A 108 33.45 3.49 27.69
N GLY A 109 32.59 2.54 28.08
CA GLY A 109 32.93 1.14 28.21
C GLY A 109 32.72 0.36 26.91
N ALA A 110 33.54 -0.67 26.68
CA ALA A 110 33.45 -1.58 25.52
C ALA A 110 32.13 -2.40 25.36
N GLY A 111 31.06 -2.05 26.07
CA GLY A 111 29.72 -2.66 26.03
C GLY A 111 29.25 -3.19 27.38
N VAL A 112 27.95 -3.12 27.66
CA VAL A 112 27.37 -3.48 28.97
C VAL A 112 27.67 -4.93 29.39
N ASP A 113 27.72 -5.87 28.44
CA ASP A 113 28.05 -7.28 28.70
C ASP A 113 29.57 -7.54 28.84
N ARG A 114 30.39 -6.54 28.55
CA ARG A 114 31.86 -6.67 28.43
C ARG A 114 32.62 -5.89 29.50
N THR A 115 32.08 -4.76 29.96
CA THR A 115 32.78 -3.84 30.86
C THR A 115 31.95 -3.58 32.11
N SER A 116 32.47 -3.98 33.27
CA SER A 116 31.78 -3.83 34.55
C SER A 116 32.57 -2.98 35.55
N ILE A 117 31.87 -2.07 36.23
CA ILE A 117 32.40 -1.29 37.35
C ILE A 117 31.75 -1.81 38.63
N THR A 118 32.53 -1.99 39.69
CA THR A 118 32.05 -2.40 41.02
C THR A 118 32.79 -1.60 42.09
N GLY A 119 32.05 -0.88 42.94
CA GLY A 119 32.65 -0.05 43.99
C GLY A 119 33.57 -0.79 44.97
N VAL A 120 34.29 -0.02 45.79
CA VAL A 120 35.22 -0.52 46.79
C VAL A 120 34.52 -0.70 48.15
N ALA A 121 34.71 -1.86 48.76
CA ALA A 121 34.03 -2.18 50.02
C ALA A 121 34.60 -1.38 51.20
N GLY A 122 33.72 -0.75 51.98
CA GLY A 122 34.07 -0.01 53.20
C GLY A 122 34.13 1.51 53.05
N ASN A 123 34.08 2.03 51.82
CA ASN A 123 33.89 3.45 51.57
C ASN A 123 32.40 3.81 51.69
N LYS A 124 32.08 4.99 52.26
CA LYS A 124 30.70 5.51 52.28
C LYS A 124 30.51 6.45 51.09
N SER A 125 29.95 5.93 50.00
CA SER A 125 28.58 6.29 49.59
C SER A 125 28.29 6.00 48.12
N TYR A 126 29.24 6.18 47.19
CA TYR A 126 28.96 6.22 45.74
C TYR A 126 30.00 5.43 44.92
N THR A 127 29.57 4.66 43.89
CA THR A 127 30.49 3.98 42.96
C THR A 127 31.01 4.92 41.86
N ILE A 128 30.18 5.84 41.36
CA ILE A 128 30.60 6.94 40.49
C ILE A 128 30.05 8.25 41.05
N THR A 129 30.92 9.21 41.29
CA THR A 129 30.59 10.57 41.72
C THR A 129 30.84 11.53 40.56
N LEU A 130 29.77 12.16 40.06
CA LEU A 130 29.83 13.04 38.91
C LEU A 130 29.68 14.50 39.34
N THR A 131 30.81 15.21 39.43
CA THR A 131 30.84 16.66 39.73
C THR A 131 31.25 17.51 38.53
N SER A 132 31.51 16.89 37.39
CA SER A 132 31.86 17.53 36.13
C SER A 132 30.63 17.80 35.26
N ALA A 133 30.56 18.97 34.62
CA ALA A 133 29.49 19.34 33.71
C ALA A 133 29.66 18.70 32.32
N ASP A 134 28.57 18.60 31.56
CA ASP A 134 28.51 18.16 30.16
C ASP A 134 29.20 16.79 29.90
N THR A 135 29.28 15.94 30.93
CA THR A 135 30.01 14.67 30.90
C THR A 135 29.12 13.55 30.36
N THR A 136 29.68 12.57 29.65
CA THR A 136 28.96 11.35 29.25
C THR A 136 29.51 10.12 29.97
N ILE A 137 28.63 9.26 30.48
CA ILE A 137 28.95 7.91 30.96
C ILE A 137 28.14 6.90 30.15
N GLU A 138 28.81 5.94 29.50
CA GLU A 138 28.12 4.91 28.72
C GLU A 138 28.81 3.56 28.61
N GLY A 139 28.07 2.51 28.27
CA GLY A 139 28.63 1.21 27.89
C GLY A 139 29.10 0.33 29.06
N PHE A 140 28.58 0.57 30.27
CA PHE A 140 28.97 -0.14 31.49
C PHE A 140 27.86 -0.99 32.10
N THR A 141 28.25 -2.06 32.78
CA THR A 141 27.44 -2.70 33.84
C THR A 141 27.97 -2.28 35.21
N ILE A 142 27.19 -1.49 35.96
CA ILE A 142 27.54 -1.01 37.31
C ILE A 142 26.81 -1.87 38.34
N ARG A 143 27.59 -2.57 39.19
CA ARG A 143 27.09 -3.55 40.16
C ARG A 143 27.55 -3.23 41.58
N ARG A 144 26.62 -3.35 42.53
CA ARG A 144 26.92 -3.10 43.95
C ARG A 144 27.99 -4.06 44.49
N PRO A 145 29.01 -3.56 45.21
CA PRO A 145 29.94 -4.43 45.92
C PRO A 145 29.27 -5.23 47.05
N ALA A 146 29.59 -6.52 47.12
CA ALA A 146 29.11 -7.39 48.18
C ALA A 146 29.51 -6.87 49.58
N GLY A 147 28.54 -6.84 50.50
CA GLY A 147 28.74 -6.44 51.90
C GLY A 147 28.70 -4.92 52.18
N VAL A 148 28.36 -4.08 51.22
CA VAL A 148 28.23 -2.61 51.42
C VAL A 148 26.77 -2.22 51.56
N GLU A 149 26.30 -1.93 52.78
CA GLU A 149 24.88 -1.64 53.02
C GLU A 149 24.41 -0.33 52.38
N ASN A 150 25.17 0.76 52.50
CA ASN A 150 24.78 2.09 52.00
C ASN A 150 25.62 2.50 50.78
N SER A 151 25.07 2.34 49.58
CA SER A 151 25.75 2.66 48.31
C SER A 151 24.78 3.15 47.25
N ILE A 152 25.18 4.15 46.46
CA ILE A 152 24.53 4.56 45.20
C ILE A 152 25.44 4.18 44.03
N ALA A 153 24.87 3.80 42.88
CA ALA A 153 25.68 3.47 41.71
C ALA A 153 26.29 4.73 41.09
N ILE A 154 25.45 5.71 40.73
CA ILE A 154 25.86 7.00 40.19
C ILE A 154 25.23 8.12 41.02
N ALA A 155 26.07 9.03 41.53
CA ALA A 155 25.65 10.22 42.25
C ALA A 155 26.12 11.47 41.52
N TRP A 156 25.16 12.21 40.95
CA TRP A 156 25.39 13.56 40.44
C TRP A 156 25.55 14.54 41.60
N GLY A 157 26.68 15.27 41.64
CA GLY A 157 26.92 16.38 42.56
C GLY A 157 26.56 17.74 41.94
N TYR A 158 26.53 18.79 42.76
CA TYR A 158 26.05 20.16 42.46
C TYR A 158 26.56 20.83 41.16
N GLN A 159 27.66 20.35 40.58
CA GLN A 159 28.27 20.91 39.37
C GLN A 159 28.14 19.99 38.13
N GLY A 160 27.41 18.87 38.24
CA GLY A 160 27.27 17.85 37.20
C GLY A 160 26.25 18.15 36.09
N SER A 161 25.81 19.40 35.95
CA SER A 161 24.79 19.86 34.99
C SER A 161 25.11 19.49 33.54
N GLY A 162 24.08 19.33 32.70
CA GLY A 162 24.21 19.00 31.26
C GLY A 162 24.71 17.57 30.96
N SER A 163 25.12 16.81 31.97
CA SER A 163 25.73 15.49 31.79
C SER A 163 24.71 14.39 31.44
N THR A 164 25.18 13.35 30.74
CA THR A 164 24.39 12.22 30.25
C THR A 164 24.88 10.88 30.82
N VAL A 165 23.96 10.06 31.33
CA VAL A 165 24.19 8.63 31.55
C VAL A 165 23.35 7.86 30.53
N ARG A 166 24.01 7.07 29.69
CA ARG A 166 23.31 6.26 28.67
C ARG A 166 23.88 4.86 28.48
N ASN A 167 23.13 3.99 27.81
CA ASN A 167 23.60 2.66 27.41
C ASN A 167 24.26 1.87 28.57
N THR A 168 23.71 1.96 29.78
CA THR A 168 24.32 1.44 31.02
C THR A 168 23.33 0.53 31.77
N VAL A 169 23.83 -0.56 32.36
CA VAL A 169 23.06 -1.45 33.26
C VAL A 169 23.41 -1.10 34.71
N ILE A 170 22.41 -0.80 35.54
CA ILE A 170 22.59 -0.39 36.94
C ILE A 170 21.75 -1.29 37.86
N THR A 171 22.40 -2.07 38.72
CA THR A 171 21.69 -3.10 39.50
C THR A 171 22.22 -3.39 40.90
N GLY A 172 21.29 -3.69 41.81
CA GLY A 172 21.52 -4.20 43.16
C GLY A 172 21.75 -3.13 44.24
N TYR A 173 21.61 -1.84 43.93
CA TYR A 173 21.90 -0.72 44.85
C TYR A 173 20.66 -0.27 45.64
N PRO A 174 20.80 0.20 46.89
CA PRO A 174 19.78 1.01 47.58
C PRO A 174 19.24 2.17 46.73
N THR A 175 20.09 2.83 45.97
CA THR A 175 19.68 3.78 44.92
C THR A 175 20.54 3.57 43.68
N GLY A 176 19.94 3.37 42.50
CA GLY A 176 20.68 3.23 41.25
C GLY A 176 21.33 4.55 40.86
N ILE A 177 20.51 5.50 40.41
CA ILE A 177 20.92 6.87 40.07
C ILE A 177 20.38 7.85 41.11
N TYR A 178 21.22 8.78 41.54
CA TYR A 178 20.86 9.90 42.41
C TYR A 178 21.22 11.24 41.76
N VAL A 179 20.22 12.12 41.64
CA VAL A 179 20.37 13.49 41.14
C VAL A 179 20.23 14.47 42.30
N SER A 180 21.33 15.15 42.66
CA SER A 180 21.33 16.12 43.77
C SER A 180 20.84 17.50 43.35
N SER A 181 20.68 18.37 44.36
CA SER A 181 20.34 19.79 44.18
C SER A 181 21.35 20.52 43.28
N GLY A 182 20.86 21.38 42.38
CA GLY A 182 21.64 22.20 41.47
C GLY A 182 21.98 21.55 40.13
N VAL A 183 21.62 20.28 39.93
CA VAL A 183 21.93 19.51 38.73
C VAL A 183 20.87 19.76 37.67
N ASP A 184 21.11 20.76 36.84
CA ASP A 184 20.18 21.16 35.79
C ASP A 184 20.58 20.52 34.44
N GLY A 185 19.62 20.10 33.62
CA GLY A 185 19.85 19.56 32.27
C GLY A 185 20.45 18.15 32.20
N ALA A 186 20.41 17.36 33.28
CA ALA A 186 20.91 15.98 33.27
C ALA A 186 20.04 15.08 32.37
N THR A 187 20.67 14.17 31.62
CA THR A 187 19.99 13.22 30.75
C THR A 187 20.27 11.78 31.18
N ILE A 188 19.21 11.00 31.38
CA ILE A 188 19.26 9.58 31.72
C ILE A 188 18.50 8.86 30.61
N THR A 189 19.19 8.13 29.72
CA THR A 189 18.55 7.51 28.55
C THR A 189 19.13 6.17 28.11
N ASN A 190 18.31 5.25 27.57
CA ASN A 190 18.77 3.94 27.09
C ASN A 190 19.49 3.10 28.17
N ASN A 191 19.13 3.27 29.45
CA ASN A 191 19.69 2.50 30.56
C ASN A 191 18.74 1.37 30.99
N THR A 192 19.32 0.27 31.47
CA THR A 192 18.57 -0.75 32.23
C THR A 192 18.82 -0.55 33.71
N ILE A 193 17.80 -0.15 34.45
CA ILE A 193 17.88 0.18 35.87
C ILE A 193 16.97 -0.79 36.61
N SER A 194 17.56 -1.82 37.22
CA SER A 194 16.79 -2.94 37.77
C SER A 194 17.33 -3.56 39.05
N GLY A 195 16.43 -4.09 39.88
CA GLY A 195 16.80 -4.73 41.15
C GLY A 195 17.38 -3.77 42.19
N ASN A 196 17.05 -2.48 42.12
CA ASN A 196 17.49 -1.46 43.07
C ASN A 196 16.40 -1.16 44.13
N GLY A 197 16.77 -0.49 45.22
CA GLY A 197 15.81 0.08 46.18
C GLY A 197 15.00 1.19 45.54
N ASN A 198 15.65 2.32 45.23
CA ASN A 198 15.18 3.29 44.25
C ASN A 198 15.91 3.06 42.92
N GLY A 199 15.21 3.02 41.78
CA GLY A 199 15.87 3.00 40.47
C GLY A 199 16.58 4.33 40.21
N ILE A 200 15.80 5.42 40.18
CA ILE A 200 16.27 6.80 40.10
C ILE A 200 15.69 7.59 41.29
N LEU A 201 16.50 8.43 41.93
CA LEU A 201 16.11 9.29 43.06
C LEU A 201 16.50 10.75 42.79
N LEU A 202 15.55 11.66 42.98
CA LEU A 202 15.75 13.11 42.90
C LEU A 202 15.33 13.76 44.23
N GLU A 203 16.26 14.49 44.86
CA GLU A 203 16.04 15.02 46.22
C GLU A 203 15.48 16.45 46.21
N ALA A 204 16.09 17.39 45.46
CA ALA A 204 15.87 18.83 45.63
C ALA A 204 15.67 19.58 44.30
N ARG A 205 16.21 20.79 44.10
CA ARG A 205 16.05 21.52 42.83
C ARG A 205 16.95 20.91 41.76
N ALA A 206 16.36 20.28 40.75
CA ALA A 206 17.02 19.85 39.52
C ALA A 206 16.11 20.21 38.35
N ASP A 207 16.50 21.17 37.52
CA ASP A 207 15.68 21.71 36.43
C ASP A 207 16.03 21.06 35.08
N ASN A 208 15.04 20.79 34.22
CA ASN A 208 15.20 20.25 32.87
C ASN A 208 15.90 18.87 32.78
N VAL A 209 15.75 18.03 33.81
CA VAL A 209 16.20 16.63 33.77
C VAL A 209 15.33 15.83 32.79
N THR A 210 15.97 15.09 31.89
CA THR A 210 15.32 14.20 30.93
C THR A 210 15.56 12.76 31.34
N ILE A 211 14.49 12.00 31.60
CA ILE A 211 14.52 10.56 31.84
C ILE A 211 13.75 9.91 30.69
N ALA A 212 14.44 9.37 29.68
CA ALA A 212 13.77 8.85 28.49
C ALA A 212 14.34 7.56 27.90
N SER A 213 13.49 6.69 27.36
CA SER A 213 13.90 5.40 26.76
C SER A 213 14.69 4.49 27.71
N ASN A 214 14.41 4.51 29.02
CA ASN A 214 15.03 3.60 29.99
C ASN A 214 14.13 2.39 30.30
N ASN A 215 14.76 1.26 30.62
CA ASN A 215 14.11 0.04 31.10
C ASN A 215 14.20 0.00 32.64
N ILE A 216 13.16 0.46 33.32
CA ILE A 216 13.12 0.70 34.78
C ILE A 216 12.20 -0.35 35.43
N THR A 217 12.77 -1.51 35.77
CA THR A 217 11.99 -2.70 36.16
C THR A 217 12.54 -3.40 37.40
N GLY A 218 11.67 -4.02 38.21
CA GLY A 218 12.09 -4.78 39.39
C GLY A 218 12.80 -3.97 40.49
N ASN A 219 12.64 -2.64 40.52
CA ASN A 219 13.13 -1.79 41.63
C ASN A 219 12.11 -1.80 42.80
N ASN A 220 12.24 -0.93 43.81
CA ASN A 220 11.52 -1.01 45.10
C ASN A 220 11.89 -2.26 45.92
N VAL A 221 13.12 -2.76 45.77
CA VAL A 221 13.60 -3.95 46.49
C VAL A 221 13.76 -3.64 47.99
N LYS A 222 12.85 -4.16 48.82
CA LYS A 222 12.75 -3.85 50.27
C LYS A 222 13.98 -4.22 51.11
N SER A 223 14.75 -5.21 50.69
CA SER A 223 16.02 -5.57 51.36
C SER A 223 17.14 -4.55 51.09
N LEU A 224 16.93 -3.64 50.14
CA LEU A 224 17.83 -2.54 49.79
C LEU A 224 17.31 -1.20 50.31
N GLU A 225 16.00 -0.96 50.24
CA GLU A 225 15.32 0.24 50.71
C GLU A 225 14.10 -0.12 51.59
N PRO A 226 14.28 -0.37 52.90
CA PRO A 226 13.22 -0.85 53.78
C PRO A 226 12.07 0.13 54.02
N GLU A 227 12.32 1.44 53.86
CA GLU A 227 11.30 2.49 53.99
C GLU A 227 10.38 2.60 52.75
N GLY A 228 10.69 1.85 51.68
CA GLY A 228 9.93 1.81 50.43
C GLY A 228 10.53 2.72 49.37
N GLY A 229 10.97 2.12 48.26
CA GLY A 229 11.46 2.83 47.08
C GLY A 229 10.43 2.87 45.95
N ALA A 230 10.92 3.13 44.73
CA ALA A 230 10.15 3.14 43.49
C ALA A 230 11.07 2.87 42.29
N GLY A 231 10.51 2.71 41.09
CA GLY A 231 11.25 2.86 39.84
C GLY A 231 11.90 4.25 39.75
N ILE A 232 11.11 5.30 39.94
CA ILE A 232 11.56 6.70 40.04
C ILE A 232 10.96 7.35 41.28
N ARG A 233 11.78 7.98 42.13
CA ARG A 233 11.33 8.65 43.36
C ARG A 233 11.77 10.12 43.39
N PHE A 234 10.85 11.00 43.78
CA PHE A 234 11.10 12.41 44.04
C PHE A 234 10.78 12.69 45.51
N LEU A 235 11.73 13.28 46.24
CA LEU A 235 11.56 13.57 47.68
C LEU A 235 10.73 14.84 47.91
N SER A 236 10.32 15.07 49.15
CA SER A 236 9.32 16.09 49.51
C SER A 236 9.77 17.54 49.24
N GLU A 237 11.07 17.73 49.20
CA GLU A 237 11.81 18.98 49.02
C GLU A 237 12.23 19.21 47.56
N PHE A 238 11.82 18.32 46.65
CA PHE A 238 12.02 18.48 45.22
C PHE A 238 11.23 19.68 44.69
N THR A 239 11.95 20.56 43.99
CA THR A 239 11.42 21.86 43.51
C THR A 239 11.83 22.17 42.06
N GLY A 240 12.34 21.16 41.35
CA GLY A 240 12.79 21.28 39.96
C GLY A 240 11.67 21.40 38.94
N SER A 241 11.91 22.13 37.86
CA SER A 241 10.95 22.47 36.81
C SER A 241 11.44 22.04 35.42
N GLY A 242 10.52 21.87 34.46
CA GLY A 242 10.89 21.46 33.07
C GLY A 242 11.37 20.01 32.92
N ASN A 243 11.22 19.19 33.97
CA ASN A 243 11.64 17.79 33.97
C ASN A 243 10.67 16.93 33.14
N ARG A 244 11.21 16.10 32.24
CA ARG A 244 10.44 15.23 31.33
C ARG A 244 10.79 13.76 31.57
N ILE A 245 9.76 12.93 31.77
CA ILE A 245 9.87 11.48 31.91
C ILE A 245 9.05 10.88 30.77
N ALA A 246 9.66 10.36 29.71
CA ALA A 246 8.91 9.87 28.54
C ALA A 246 9.57 8.65 27.89
N PHE A 247 8.79 7.80 27.23
CA PHE A 247 9.26 6.62 26.51
C PHE A 247 10.00 5.59 27.36
N ASN A 248 9.87 5.62 28.69
CA ASN A 248 10.45 4.59 29.55
C ASN A 248 9.53 3.38 29.64
N ARG A 249 10.10 2.19 29.80
CA ARG A 249 9.40 1.01 30.30
C ARG A 249 9.48 1.02 31.82
N ILE A 250 8.38 1.35 32.48
CA ILE A 250 8.23 1.39 33.94
C ILE A 250 7.28 0.26 34.35
N ALA A 251 7.79 -0.96 34.35
CA ALA A 251 6.99 -2.18 34.53
C ALA A 251 7.58 -3.11 35.58
N GLY A 252 6.77 -3.96 36.21
CA GLY A 252 7.24 -5.01 37.13
C GLY A 252 8.10 -4.55 38.31
N ASN A 253 8.05 -3.27 38.73
CA ASN A 253 8.70 -2.84 39.97
C ASN A 253 7.98 -3.47 41.19
N VAL A 254 8.72 -3.76 42.26
CA VAL A 254 8.20 -4.43 43.47
C VAL A 254 7.07 -3.60 44.09
N ASP A 255 6.06 -4.27 44.64
CA ASP A 255 4.76 -3.71 45.06
C ASP A 255 4.05 -2.87 43.97
N GLY A 256 4.45 -2.97 42.70
CA GLY A 256 3.92 -2.17 41.61
C GLY A 256 4.28 -0.67 41.66
N MET A 257 5.26 -0.23 42.47
CA MET A 257 5.55 1.21 42.63
C MET A 257 6.45 1.75 41.50
N GLY A 258 5.82 2.34 40.46
CA GLY A 258 6.51 2.93 39.30
C GLY A 258 7.13 4.29 39.63
N ILE A 259 6.29 5.31 39.85
CA ILE A 259 6.73 6.66 40.27
C ILE A 259 6.18 7.00 41.65
N ASN A 260 7.05 7.48 42.55
CA ASN A 260 6.67 8.02 43.86
C ASN A 260 7.11 9.48 43.97
N ASN A 261 6.20 10.41 43.68
CA ASN A 261 6.42 11.85 43.83
C ASN A 261 5.93 12.34 45.20
N GLN A 262 6.86 12.55 46.13
CA GLN A 262 6.55 13.04 47.47
C GLN A 262 6.48 14.58 47.55
N SER A 263 6.78 15.26 46.45
CA SER A 263 6.80 16.73 46.35
C SER A 263 5.42 17.31 46.00
N THR A 264 5.34 18.65 45.95
CA THR A 264 4.16 19.38 45.47
C THR A 264 4.25 19.76 43.98
N THR A 265 5.35 19.43 43.31
CA THR A 265 5.59 19.75 41.90
C THR A 265 4.88 18.74 41.00
N VAL A 266 4.07 19.22 40.05
CA VAL A 266 3.50 18.35 39.00
C VAL A 266 4.60 17.98 38.02
N LEU A 267 4.86 16.67 37.85
CA LEU A 267 5.83 16.13 36.90
C LEU A 267 5.14 15.77 35.58
N ASP A 268 5.87 15.84 34.46
CA ASP A 268 5.41 15.31 33.18
C ASP A 268 5.97 13.89 32.99
N ALA A 269 5.07 12.90 33.01
CA ALA A 269 5.36 11.48 32.80
C ALA A 269 4.52 10.86 31.66
N THR A 270 4.27 11.65 30.61
CA THR A 270 3.54 11.21 29.41
C THR A 270 4.35 10.26 28.52
N ASN A 271 3.65 9.50 27.69
CA ASN A 271 4.18 8.52 26.72
C ASN A 271 5.17 7.51 27.35
N ASN A 272 4.91 7.01 28.57
CA ASN A 272 5.64 5.87 29.14
C ASN A 272 4.82 4.57 29.00
N TRP A 273 5.51 3.43 28.93
CA TRP A 273 4.89 2.10 29.02
C TRP A 273 4.87 1.65 30.49
N TRP A 274 3.68 1.39 31.02
CA TRP A 274 3.46 1.06 32.45
C TRP A 274 3.32 -0.43 32.75
N GLY A 275 3.47 -1.28 31.73
CA GLY A 275 3.33 -2.74 31.81
C GLY A 275 1.97 -3.29 31.34
N CYS A 276 0.98 -2.42 31.11
CA CYS A 276 -0.35 -2.78 30.60
C CYS A 276 -1.00 -1.61 29.82
N ASN A 277 -1.98 -1.92 28.96
CA ASN A 277 -2.71 -0.92 28.14
C ASN A 277 -3.69 -0.09 28.97
N ALA A 278 -4.19 -0.61 30.09
CA ALA A 278 -5.17 0.08 30.93
C ALA A 278 -4.60 1.31 31.66
N GLY A 279 -3.28 1.42 31.75
CA GLY A 279 -2.60 2.61 32.27
C GLY A 279 -2.20 2.54 33.75
N PRO A 280 -1.45 3.54 34.22
CA PRO A 280 -0.78 3.49 35.52
C PRO A 280 -1.75 3.37 36.70
N GLY A 281 -1.59 2.28 37.47
CA GLY A 281 -2.38 1.99 38.66
C GLY A 281 -3.50 0.96 38.48
N GLU A 282 -3.80 0.56 37.25
CA GLU A 282 -4.68 -0.58 36.96
C GLU A 282 -3.95 -1.93 37.16
N ASP A 283 -4.70 -3.04 37.16
CA ASP A 283 -4.11 -4.37 37.38
C ASP A 283 -3.10 -4.74 36.28
N GLY A 284 -2.00 -5.40 36.67
CA GLY A 284 -0.83 -5.63 35.81
C GLY A 284 0.07 -4.40 35.56
N CYS A 285 -0.46 -3.17 35.67
CA CYS A 285 0.32 -1.94 35.51
C CYS A 285 1.06 -1.51 36.79
N ASN A 286 2.10 -0.68 36.62
CA ASN A 286 2.75 0.01 37.74
C ASN A 286 1.96 1.26 38.15
N THR A 287 1.81 1.42 39.47
CA THR A 287 1.17 2.53 40.16
C THR A 287 2.02 3.80 40.17
N VAL A 288 1.36 4.93 40.34
CA VAL A 288 1.98 6.24 40.57
C VAL A 288 1.41 6.89 41.82
N ALA A 289 2.27 7.51 42.62
CA ALA A 289 1.90 8.27 43.80
C ALA A 289 2.32 9.75 43.65
N GLY A 290 1.45 10.66 44.07
CA GLY A 290 1.71 12.11 44.06
C GLY A 290 1.30 12.83 42.76
N PRO A 291 1.61 14.12 42.63
CA PRO A 291 1.20 14.94 41.50
C PRO A 291 2.04 14.65 40.24
N VAL A 292 1.47 13.91 39.29
CA VAL A 292 2.11 13.55 38.02
C VAL A 292 1.08 13.64 36.89
N ASN A 293 1.45 14.21 35.74
CA ASN A 293 0.70 14.09 34.50
C ASN A 293 1.10 12.78 33.80
N LEU A 294 0.11 11.93 33.52
CA LEU A 294 0.31 10.57 33.02
C LEU A 294 -0.27 10.35 31.63
N ASP A 295 -1.13 11.28 31.19
CA ASP A 295 -1.96 11.13 29.99
C ASP A 295 -1.39 12.00 28.85
N PRO A 296 -1.19 11.43 27.65
CA PRO A 296 -1.38 10.02 27.28
C PRO A 296 -0.21 9.11 27.72
N TRP A 297 -0.46 7.79 27.80
CA TRP A 297 0.56 6.75 28.04
C TRP A 297 0.71 5.83 26.82
N LEU A 298 1.78 5.03 26.71
CA LEU A 298 1.97 4.12 25.56
C LEU A 298 1.09 2.86 25.68
N THR A 299 0.61 2.35 24.56
CA THR A 299 -0.18 1.11 24.48
C THR A 299 0.48 0.09 23.56
N LEU A 300 0.36 -1.19 23.90
CA LEU A 300 0.73 -2.31 23.06
C LEU A 300 -0.39 -2.55 22.03
N THR A 301 -0.04 -2.61 20.76
CA THR A 301 -0.91 -3.06 19.67
C THR A 301 -0.30 -4.27 18.97
N VAL A 302 -1.13 -5.12 18.38
CA VAL A 302 -0.70 -6.16 17.43
C VAL A 302 -1.50 -6.02 16.14
N THR A 303 -0.83 -6.17 15.01
CA THR A 303 -1.39 -6.02 13.65
C THR A 303 -0.71 -6.98 12.71
N THR A 304 -1.44 -7.45 11.70
CA THR A 304 -0.87 -8.12 10.52
C THR A 304 -0.82 -7.18 9.32
N ASP A 305 0.04 -7.47 8.34
CA ASP A 305 0.11 -6.75 7.06
C ASP A 305 -1.02 -7.14 6.08
N THR A 306 -1.57 -8.34 6.22
CA THR A 306 -2.82 -8.80 5.58
C THR A 306 -3.80 -9.38 6.60
N ALA A 307 -5.10 -9.26 6.31
CA ALA A 307 -6.18 -9.85 7.10
C ALA A 307 -6.66 -11.22 6.55
N GLU A 308 -6.18 -11.59 5.36
CA GLU A 308 -6.55 -12.83 4.66
C GLU A 308 -5.33 -13.46 3.99
N LEU A 309 -5.26 -14.80 3.98
CA LEU A 309 -4.18 -15.62 3.42
C LEU A 309 -4.76 -16.89 2.77
N GLU A 310 -4.13 -17.39 1.71
CA GLU A 310 -4.31 -18.78 1.29
C GLU A 310 -3.47 -19.76 2.15
N SER A 311 -3.89 -21.03 2.20
CA SER A 311 -3.10 -22.10 2.84
C SER A 311 -1.71 -22.22 2.21
N GLY A 312 -0.66 -21.98 2.99
CA GLY A 312 0.75 -21.97 2.57
C GLY A 312 1.34 -20.56 2.39
N GLU A 313 0.54 -19.50 2.50
CA GLU A 313 1.04 -18.12 2.49
C GLU A 313 1.51 -17.64 3.88
N GLU A 314 2.19 -16.49 3.90
CA GLU A 314 2.78 -15.89 5.10
C GLU A 314 2.30 -14.44 5.31
N ALA A 315 2.09 -14.05 6.57
CA ALA A 315 1.82 -12.67 6.99
C ALA A 315 2.88 -12.17 7.98
N THR A 316 3.21 -10.89 7.91
CA THR A 316 4.06 -10.21 8.90
C THR A 316 3.20 -9.76 10.08
N VAL A 317 3.39 -10.37 11.24
CA VAL A 317 2.77 -9.94 12.50
C VAL A 317 3.69 -8.91 13.16
N THR A 318 3.16 -7.73 13.46
CA THR A 318 3.88 -6.63 14.13
C THR A 318 3.23 -6.31 15.47
N ALA A 319 4.00 -6.41 16.55
CA ALA A 319 3.65 -5.84 17.85
C ALA A 319 4.33 -4.47 18.01
N SER A 320 3.60 -3.44 18.43
CA SER A 320 4.11 -2.07 18.56
C SER A 320 3.77 -1.44 19.91
N LEU A 321 4.72 -0.65 20.43
CA LEU A 321 4.59 0.25 21.58
C LEU A 321 4.80 1.72 21.17
N THR A 322 4.62 2.07 19.89
CA THR A 322 4.77 3.45 19.40
C THR A 322 3.48 4.27 19.52
N THR A 323 2.32 3.63 19.61
CA THR A 323 1.01 4.30 19.73
C THR A 323 0.70 4.63 21.19
N ASN A 324 0.14 5.80 21.45
CA ASN A 324 -0.30 6.20 22.80
C ASN A 324 -1.81 5.92 23.05
N SER A 325 -2.27 6.18 24.26
CA SER A 325 -3.64 5.95 24.73
C SER A 325 -4.69 6.84 24.04
N ASP A 326 -4.27 7.93 23.40
CA ASP A 326 -5.14 8.80 22.59
C ASP A 326 -5.21 8.33 21.12
N GLY A 327 -4.38 7.35 20.73
CA GLY A 327 -4.30 6.79 19.38
C GLY A 327 -3.27 7.45 18.47
N ASP A 328 -2.46 8.39 18.98
CA ASP A 328 -1.40 9.03 18.20
C ASP A 328 -0.14 8.15 18.12
N ASP A 329 0.49 8.09 16.94
CA ASP A 329 1.84 7.52 16.80
C ASP A 329 2.89 8.50 17.32
N THR A 330 3.67 8.03 18.30
CA THR A 330 4.70 8.81 18.98
C THR A 330 6.12 8.50 18.50
N SER A 331 6.28 7.59 17.53
CA SER A 331 7.57 7.12 17.00
C SER A 331 8.57 8.24 16.64
N SER A 332 8.05 9.37 16.17
CA SER A 332 8.86 10.55 15.79
C SER A 332 9.36 11.41 16.97
N ASP A 333 8.72 11.32 18.13
CA ASP A 333 9.12 12.01 19.37
C ASP A 333 10.06 11.15 20.24
N GLY A 334 9.97 9.83 20.13
CA GLY A 334 10.77 8.86 20.86
C GLY A 334 10.17 7.46 20.86
N THR A 335 10.91 6.48 21.41
CA THR A 335 10.46 5.08 21.49
C THR A 335 10.88 4.45 22.80
N VAL A 336 10.13 3.42 23.23
CA VAL A 336 10.56 2.54 24.32
C VAL A 336 11.96 1.96 24.04
N PRO A 337 12.76 1.61 25.07
CA PRO A 337 14.07 1.02 24.85
C PRO A 337 14.00 -0.21 23.94
N ASN A 338 15.02 -0.36 23.09
CA ASN A 338 15.24 -1.60 22.34
C ASN A 338 15.51 -2.77 23.31
N GLY A 339 15.23 -4.00 22.87
CA GLY A 339 15.51 -5.20 23.66
C GLY A 339 14.40 -5.59 24.65
N ILE A 340 13.19 -5.03 24.53
CA ILE A 340 12.02 -5.53 25.26
C ILE A 340 11.54 -6.78 24.56
N LEU A 341 11.50 -7.92 25.26
CA LEU A 341 11.00 -9.17 24.70
C LEU A 341 9.48 -9.10 24.49
N VAL A 342 9.04 -9.50 23.30
CA VAL A 342 7.65 -9.77 22.93
C VAL A 342 7.51 -11.27 22.72
N ASP A 343 6.52 -11.86 23.36
CA ASP A 343 6.12 -13.26 23.20
C ASP A 343 4.92 -13.29 22.25
N PHE A 344 4.98 -14.06 21.17
CA PHE A 344 3.91 -14.23 20.20
C PHE A 344 3.38 -15.65 20.28
N ASP A 345 2.05 -15.81 20.31
CA ASP A 345 1.39 -17.11 20.40
C ASP A 345 0.17 -17.14 19.47
N VAL A 346 -0.19 -18.33 19.00
CA VAL A 346 -1.38 -18.60 18.18
C VAL A 346 -2.16 -19.73 18.83
N ASP A 347 -3.50 -19.69 18.84
CA ASP A 347 -4.28 -20.75 19.50
C ASP A 347 -3.92 -22.11 18.87
N PRO A 348 -3.54 -23.13 19.66
CA PRO A 348 -3.22 -24.46 19.14
C PRO A 348 -4.39 -25.19 18.43
N ALA A 349 -5.60 -24.64 18.47
CA ALA A 349 -6.73 -25.08 17.65
C ALA A 349 -6.70 -24.54 16.21
N ASP A 350 -5.97 -23.45 15.97
CA ASP A 350 -5.87 -22.75 14.69
C ASP A 350 -4.75 -23.36 13.84
N ALA A 351 -4.92 -23.33 12.52
CA ALA A 351 -4.02 -24.00 11.59
C ALA A 351 -2.97 -23.03 11.03
N GLY A 352 -2.00 -22.65 11.87
CA GLY A 352 -0.84 -21.87 11.45
C GLY A 352 0.28 -21.89 12.49
N THR A 353 1.46 -21.40 12.10
CA THR A 353 2.66 -21.36 12.96
C THR A 353 3.33 -19.99 12.96
N LEU A 354 4.11 -19.69 14.01
CA LEU A 354 4.82 -18.43 14.19
C LEU A 354 6.34 -18.69 14.33
N ASP A 355 7.16 -18.08 13.47
CA ASP A 355 8.62 -18.11 13.57
C ASP A 355 9.25 -16.70 13.40
N PRO A 356 9.95 -16.16 14.43
CA PRO A 356 10.14 -16.71 15.77
C PRO A 356 8.94 -16.43 16.70
N ALA A 357 8.57 -17.41 17.52
CA ALA A 357 7.54 -17.23 18.56
C ALA A 357 7.91 -16.18 19.64
N ASN A 358 9.16 -15.69 19.69
CA ASN A 358 9.51 -14.51 20.48
C ASN A 358 10.63 -13.73 19.82
N THR A 359 10.57 -12.40 19.95
CA THR A 359 11.58 -11.47 19.42
C THR A 359 11.64 -10.22 20.29
N SER A 360 12.60 -9.33 20.06
CA SER A 360 12.79 -8.13 20.88
C SER A 360 12.52 -6.85 20.11
N THR A 361 12.01 -5.83 20.80
CA THR A 361 11.74 -4.52 20.19
C THR A 361 12.98 -3.86 19.61
N ALA A 362 12.80 -3.28 18.43
CA ALA A 362 13.70 -2.31 17.80
C ALA A 362 12.87 -1.10 17.35
N ALA A 363 13.28 0.11 17.75
CA ALA A 363 12.54 1.35 17.50
C ALA A 363 11.05 1.28 17.95
N GLY A 364 10.79 0.59 19.06
CA GLY A 364 9.46 0.48 19.66
C GLY A 364 8.54 -0.62 19.10
N ALA A 365 8.95 -1.37 18.08
CA ALA A 365 8.16 -2.47 17.52
C ALA A 365 8.97 -3.77 17.40
N ALA A 366 8.30 -4.91 17.32
CA ALA A 366 8.89 -6.23 17.08
C ALA A 366 8.01 -7.03 16.10
N THR A 367 8.62 -7.88 15.27
CA THR A 367 7.93 -8.59 14.19
C THR A 367 8.19 -10.09 14.21
N THR A 368 7.19 -10.89 13.83
CA THR A 368 7.31 -12.33 13.57
C THR A 368 6.55 -12.69 12.28
N THR A 369 6.86 -13.84 11.70
CA THR A 369 6.15 -14.36 10.51
C THR A 369 5.10 -15.37 10.96
N PHE A 370 3.86 -15.19 10.51
CA PHE A 370 2.79 -16.18 10.62
C PHE A 370 2.66 -16.94 9.30
N THR A 371 2.73 -18.26 9.33
CA THR A 371 2.55 -19.12 8.15
C THR A 371 1.22 -19.87 8.27
N ALA A 372 0.35 -19.74 7.27
CA ALA A 372 -0.95 -20.40 7.22
C ALA A 372 -0.82 -21.87 6.81
N GLU A 373 -1.41 -22.80 7.57
CA GLU A 373 -1.32 -24.25 7.32
C GLU A 373 -2.63 -24.90 6.85
N ALA A 374 -3.80 -24.39 7.26
CA ALA A 374 -5.10 -24.83 6.73
C ALA A 374 -6.19 -23.77 6.90
N ALA A 375 -7.26 -23.88 6.10
CA ALA A 375 -8.38 -22.93 6.10
C ALA A 375 -9.12 -22.87 7.46
N GLY A 376 -9.44 -21.65 7.89
CA GLY A 376 -10.02 -21.34 9.20
C GLY A 376 -9.87 -19.85 9.56
N GLU A 377 -10.20 -19.48 10.79
CA GLU A 377 -9.77 -18.20 11.39
C GLU A 377 -8.60 -18.51 12.33
N ALA A 378 -7.54 -17.70 12.30
CA ALA A 378 -6.39 -17.83 13.19
C ALA A 378 -6.28 -16.60 14.09
N THR A 379 -6.28 -16.81 15.41
CA THR A 379 -6.13 -15.77 16.44
C THR A 379 -4.68 -15.70 16.90
N ILE A 380 -4.02 -14.59 16.58
CA ILE A 380 -2.61 -14.34 16.89
C ILE A 380 -2.54 -13.34 18.03
N SER A 381 -1.83 -13.70 19.10
CA SER A 381 -1.61 -12.86 20.27
C SER A 381 -0.16 -12.36 20.36
N ALA A 382 0.02 -11.18 20.96
CA ALA A 382 1.32 -10.66 21.34
C ALA A 382 1.29 -10.19 22.80
N THR A 383 2.28 -10.63 23.58
CA THR A 383 2.39 -10.38 25.02
C THR A 383 3.65 -9.58 25.35
N VAL A 384 3.47 -8.48 26.10
CA VAL A 384 4.56 -7.69 26.70
C VAL A 384 4.19 -7.34 28.14
N ASP A 385 5.09 -7.62 29.08
CA ASP A 385 4.87 -7.43 30.53
C ASP A 385 3.64 -8.19 31.04
N ALA A 386 2.55 -7.47 31.37
CA ALA A 386 1.29 -8.03 31.82
C ALA A 386 0.17 -7.83 30.79
N GLN A 387 0.48 -7.25 29.62
CA GLN A 387 -0.46 -7.08 28.52
C GLN A 387 -0.35 -8.24 27.54
N THR A 388 -1.49 -8.78 27.16
CA THR A 388 -1.67 -9.54 25.91
C THR A 388 -2.67 -8.77 25.04
N VAL A 389 -2.42 -8.71 23.74
CA VAL A 389 -3.36 -8.20 22.72
C VAL A 389 -3.45 -9.21 21.59
N GLU A 390 -4.58 -9.20 20.88
CA GLU A 390 -4.93 -10.21 19.87
C GLU A 390 -5.34 -9.53 18.55
N THR A 391 -5.08 -10.22 17.44
CA THR A 391 -5.56 -9.92 16.09
C THR A 391 -5.96 -11.24 15.43
N SER A 392 -6.77 -11.23 14.36
CA SER A 392 -7.10 -12.45 13.62
C SER A 392 -6.85 -12.31 12.12
N VAL A 393 -6.51 -13.44 11.50
CA VAL A 393 -6.30 -13.61 10.06
C VAL A 393 -7.24 -14.71 9.58
N THR A 394 -7.92 -14.48 8.46
CA THR A 394 -8.75 -15.50 7.80
C THR A 394 -7.88 -16.29 6.84
N ILE A 395 -7.82 -17.62 7.00
CA ILE A 395 -7.16 -18.51 6.07
C ILE A 395 -8.22 -19.11 5.15
N VAL A 396 -8.14 -18.81 3.86
CA VAL A 396 -9.02 -19.40 2.85
C VAL A 396 -8.39 -20.68 2.27
N SER A 397 -9.25 -21.58 1.80
CA SER A 397 -8.81 -22.75 1.05
C SER A 397 -8.27 -22.30 -0.30
N THR A 398 -7.10 -22.79 -0.70
CA THR A 398 -6.63 -22.69 -2.10
C THR A 398 -7.73 -23.24 -3.02
N PRO A 399 -8.15 -22.53 -4.08
CA PRO A 399 -9.12 -23.06 -5.03
C PRO A 399 -8.60 -24.37 -5.61
N THR A 400 -9.47 -25.39 -5.70
CA THR A 400 -9.11 -26.66 -6.33
C THR A 400 -8.62 -26.37 -7.75
N PRO A 401 -7.43 -26.85 -8.17
CA PRO A 401 -6.98 -26.66 -9.55
C PRO A 401 -8.05 -27.17 -10.51
N PRO A 402 -8.32 -26.47 -11.64
CA PRO A 402 -9.13 -27.03 -12.71
C PRO A 402 -8.58 -28.40 -13.09
N PRO A 403 -9.42 -29.41 -13.32
CA PRO A 403 -8.92 -30.74 -13.65
C PRO A 403 -8.12 -30.67 -14.96
N ALA A 404 -6.97 -31.35 -14.99
CA ALA A 404 -6.05 -31.29 -16.10
C ALA A 404 -6.61 -32.07 -17.30
N VAL A 405 -7.02 -31.34 -18.34
CA VAL A 405 -7.50 -31.88 -19.61
C VAL A 405 -6.37 -31.89 -20.63
N GLU A 406 -6.17 -33.00 -21.35
CA GLU A 406 -5.15 -33.11 -22.41
C GLU A 406 -5.73 -33.51 -23.78
N ALA A 407 -6.89 -34.19 -23.81
CA ALA A 407 -7.53 -34.58 -25.07
C ALA A 407 -9.07 -34.55 -25.01
N ILE A 408 -9.67 -34.37 -26.20
CA ILE A 408 -11.11 -34.47 -26.48
C ILE A 408 -11.29 -35.36 -27.73
N GLU A 409 -12.30 -36.22 -27.73
CA GLU A 409 -12.74 -37.04 -28.88
C GLU A 409 -14.22 -36.76 -29.14
N LEU A 410 -14.61 -36.47 -30.39
CA LEU A 410 -15.99 -36.14 -30.79
C LEU A 410 -16.60 -37.23 -31.68
N VAL A 411 -17.74 -37.78 -31.28
CA VAL A 411 -18.47 -38.82 -32.03
C VAL A 411 -19.91 -38.39 -32.30
N ALA A 412 -20.30 -38.41 -33.57
CA ALA A 412 -21.69 -38.24 -34.01
C ALA A 412 -22.43 -39.59 -34.10
N SER A 413 -23.71 -39.62 -33.69
CA SER A 413 -24.55 -40.82 -33.73
C SER A 413 -24.91 -41.26 -35.16
N ASN A 414 -24.89 -40.33 -36.12
CA ASN A 414 -25.04 -40.58 -37.56
C ASN A 414 -24.35 -39.47 -38.37
N THR A 415 -23.42 -39.82 -39.25
CA THR A 415 -22.72 -38.87 -40.14
C THR A 415 -23.34 -38.75 -41.54
N SER A 416 -24.42 -39.51 -41.82
CA SER A 416 -25.19 -39.36 -43.06
C SER A 416 -26.71 -39.43 -42.80
N PRO A 417 -27.27 -38.48 -42.03
CA PRO A 417 -28.70 -38.40 -41.77
C PRO A 417 -29.52 -38.00 -43.02
N THR A 418 -30.79 -38.35 -42.98
CA THR A 418 -31.81 -37.76 -43.85
C THR A 418 -32.28 -36.44 -43.23
N ALA A 419 -32.55 -35.42 -44.05
CA ALA A 419 -33.07 -34.15 -43.57
C ALA A 419 -34.33 -34.35 -42.70
N GLY A 420 -34.34 -33.78 -41.50
CA GLY A 420 -35.36 -33.95 -40.46
C GLY A 420 -35.10 -35.09 -39.45
N GLU A 421 -33.96 -35.79 -39.52
CA GLU A 421 -33.51 -36.71 -38.45
C GLU A 421 -32.66 -35.98 -37.40
N GLU A 422 -32.70 -36.45 -36.15
CA GLU A 422 -31.90 -35.91 -35.04
C GLU A 422 -30.54 -36.62 -34.97
N VAL A 423 -29.46 -35.85 -34.87
CA VAL A 423 -28.12 -36.35 -34.58
C VAL A 423 -27.76 -36.00 -33.13
N THR A 424 -27.06 -36.91 -32.46
CA THR A 424 -26.50 -36.70 -31.12
C THR A 424 -24.99 -36.76 -31.24
N LEU A 425 -24.34 -35.76 -30.67
CA LEU A 425 -22.92 -35.58 -30.57
C LEU A 425 -22.50 -35.92 -29.14
N THR A 426 -21.44 -36.70 -28.99
CA THR A 426 -20.83 -37.04 -27.71
C THR A 426 -19.37 -36.65 -27.77
N ALA A 427 -18.97 -35.71 -26.92
CA ALA A 427 -17.58 -35.33 -26.71
C ALA A 427 -17.06 -35.99 -25.42
N THR A 428 -15.97 -36.74 -25.50
CA THR A 428 -15.33 -37.37 -24.34
C THR A 428 -14.02 -36.66 -24.03
N VAL A 429 -13.87 -36.14 -22.82
CA VAL A 429 -12.68 -35.40 -22.36
C VAL A 429 -11.83 -36.28 -21.43
N THR A 430 -10.52 -36.29 -21.65
CA THR A 430 -9.55 -37.12 -20.91
C THR A 430 -8.30 -36.35 -20.48
N ASP A 431 -7.64 -36.85 -19.43
CA ASP A 431 -6.37 -36.35 -18.92
C ASP A 431 -5.14 -36.97 -19.65
N ALA A 432 -3.93 -36.64 -19.16
CA ALA A 432 -2.66 -37.13 -19.69
C ALA A 432 -2.48 -38.66 -19.59
N GLU A 433 -3.14 -39.29 -18.63
CA GLU A 433 -3.14 -40.73 -18.38
C GLU A 433 -4.20 -41.47 -19.22
N GLY A 434 -5.17 -40.74 -19.78
CA GLY A 434 -6.30 -41.23 -20.55
C GLY A 434 -7.51 -41.60 -19.69
N ASP A 435 -7.56 -41.14 -18.44
CA ASP A 435 -8.72 -41.29 -17.55
C ASP A 435 -9.75 -40.16 -17.83
N PRO A 436 -11.07 -40.42 -17.67
CA PRO A 436 -12.13 -39.47 -18.02
C PRO A 436 -12.21 -38.28 -17.04
N VAL A 437 -12.49 -37.08 -17.56
CA VAL A 437 -12.53 -35.85 -16.77
C VAL A 437 -13.95 -35.27 -16.70
N ALA A 438 -14.52 -35.28 -15.50
CA ALA A 438 -15.86 -34.74 -15.19
C ALA A 438 -15.85 -33.22 -14.93
N ASP A 439 -17.04 -32.60 -14.95
CA ASP A 439 -17.30 -31.18 -14.66
C ASP A 439 -16.56 -30.19 -15.60
N VAL A 440 -16.21 -30.62 -16.81
CA VAL A 440 -15.60 -29.80 -17.86
C VAL A 440 -16.67 -29.31 -18.84
N THR A 441 -16.72 -28.00 -19.12
CA THR A 441 -17.61 -27.44 -20.14
C THR A 441 -17.01 -27.60 -21.54
N VAL A 442 -17.78 -28.20 -22.44
CA VAL A 442 -17.51 -28.34 -23.87
C VAL A 442 -18.50 -27.49 -24.65
N GLN A 443 -18.00 -26.64 -25.53
CA GLN A 443 -18.79 -25.90 -26.52
C GLN A 443 -18.87 -26.71 -27.82
N PHE A 444 -20.05 -26.81 -28.39
CA PHE A 444 -20.32 -27.43 -29.68
C PHE A 444 -20.73 -26.35 -30.66
N ASP A 445 -20.09 -26.34 -31.81
CA ASP A 445 -20.24 -25.35 -32.88
C ASP A 445 -20.51 -26.11 -34.19
N VAL A 446 -21.64 -25.86 -34.84
CA VAL A 446 -22.03 -26.48 -36.11
C VAL A 446 -21.86 -25.43 -37.21
N ASP A 447 -20.78 -25.54 -37.98
CA ASP A 447 -20.48 -24.68 -39.13
C ASP A 447 -20.89 -25.38 -40.43
N GLY A 448 -21.56 -24.70 -41.37
CA GLY A 448 -21.95 -25.29 -42.65
C GLY A 448 -23.29 -24.80 -43.18
N ILE A 449 -24.22 -25.73 -43.45
CA ILE A 449 -25.56 -25.39 -43.97
C ILE A 449 -26.59 -25.19 -42.85
N HIS A 450 -26.33 -25.73 -41.65
CA HIS A 450 -27.05 -25.40 -40.43
C HIS A 450 -26.09 -24.73 -39.44
N ASP A 451 -26.33 -23.46 -39.14
CA ASP A 451 -25.62 -22.74 -38.07
C ASP A 451 -26.38 -22.96 -36.75
N GLU A 452 -25.78 -23.76 -35.86
CA GLU A 452 -26.33 -24.04 -34.53
C GLU A 452 -25.20 -24.26 -33.53
N SER A 453 -25.36 -23.78 -32.30
CA SER A 453 -24.37 -23.96 -31.23
C SER A 453 -25.01 -24.41 -29.93
N GLY A 454 -24.20 -25.05 -29.08
CA GLY A 454 -24.63 -25.57 -27.80
C GLY A 454 -23.49 -25.76 -26.81
N GLU A 455 -23.83 -26.02 -25.56
CA GLU A 455 -22.87 -26.35 -24.51
C GLU A 455 -23.29 -27.62 -23.77
N GLY A 456 -22.31 -28.37 -23.30
CA GLY A 456 -22.51 -29.53 -22.42
C GLY A 456 -21.40 -29.61 -21.38
N THR A 457 -21.73 -30.08 -20.18
CA THR A 457 -20.74 -30.36 -19.13
C THR A 457 -20.49 -31.86 -19.05
N THR A 458 -19.24 -32.28 -18.92
CA THR A 458 -18.87 -33.70 -18.85
C THR A 458 -19.36 -34.36 -17.55
N ASN A 459 -19.87 -35.59 -17.69
CA ASN A 459 -20.34 -36.41 -16.58
C ASN A 459 -19.19 -37.20 -15.90
N GLU A 460 -19.50 -38.10 -14.95
CA GLU A 460 -18.51 -38.96 -14.27
C GLU A 460 -17.71 -39.87 -15.23
N ASP A 461 -18.24 -40.16 -16.43
CA ASP A 461 -17.58 -40.94 -17.49
C ASP A 461 -16.83 -40.04 -18.50
N GLY A 462 -16.74 -38.72 -18.25
CA GLY A 462 -16.03 -37.75 -19.08
C GLY A 462 -16.81 -37.29 -20.32
N GLU A 463 -18.09 -37.64 -20.45
CA GLU A 463 -18.91 -37.39 -21.65
C GLU A 463 -19.80 -36.15 -21.49
N ALA A 464 -19.72 -35.23 -22.47
CA ALA A 464 -20.66 -34.14 -22.71
C ALA A 464 -21.46 -34.42 -24.00
N THR A 465 -22.75 -34.06 -24.05
CA THR A 465 -23.60 -34.36 -25.21
C THR A 465 -24.40 -33.16 -25.70
N PHE A 466 -24.49 -33.00 -27.02
CA PHE A 466 -25.33 -32.02 -27.71
C PHE A 466 -26.14 -32.73 -28.82
N SER A 467 -27.31 -32.22 -29.19
CA SER A 467 -28.18 -32.84 -30.20
C SER A 467 -28.84 -31.77 -31.06
N TYR A 468 -28.89 -32.01 -32.38
CA TYR A 468 -29.44 -31.07 -33.35
C TYR A 468 -30.10 -31.78 -34.55
N THR A 469 -30.90 -31.04 -35.32
CA THR A 469 -31.68 -31.56 -36.47
C THR A 469 -31.52 -30.69 -37.72
N GLY A 470 -30.78 -31.17 -38.71
CA GLY A 470 -30.64 -30.51 -40.00
C GLY A 470 -31.89 -30.69 -40.89
N SER A 471 -32.36 -29.59 -41.49
CA SER A 471 -33.56 -29.54 -42.32
C SER A 471 -33.27 -29.54 -43.84
N PHE A 472 -32.02 -29.32 -44.24
CA PHE A 472 -31.59 -29.21 -45.63
C PHE A 472 -30.58 -30.29 -46.01
N ALA A 473 -30.28 -30.45 -47.31
CA ALA A 473 -29.17 -31.31 -47.75
C ALA A 473 -27.90 -30.49 -47.97
N GLY A 474 -26.80 -30.94 -47.38
CA GLY A 474 -25.51 -30.27 -47.39
C GLY A 474 -24.56 -30.97 -46.42
N THR A 475 -23.43 -30.33 -46.11
CA THR A 475 -22.49 -30.84 -45.11
C THR A 475 -22.32 -29.80 -44.02
N ASP A 476 -22.41 -30.24 -42.77
CA ASP A 476 -21.98 -29.48 -41.60
C ASP A 476 -20.65 -30.05 -41.10
N THR A 477 -19.82 -29.18 -40.54
CA THR A 477 -18.62 -29.52 -39.75
C THR A 477 -18.93 -29.15 -38.31
N VAL A 478 -19.08 -30.16 -37.45
CA VAL A 478 -19.26 -29.93 -36.02
C VAL A 478 -17.90 -29.90 -35.35
N THR A 479 -17.60 -28.84 -34.60
CA THR A 479 -16.41 -28.73 -33.75
C THR A 479 -16.83 -28.75 -32.28
N ALA A 480 -16.20 -29.60 -31.48
CA ALA A 480 -16.34 -29.57 -30.02
C ALA A 480 -15.04 -29.04 -29.40
N THR A 481 -15.13 -28.00 -28.58
CA THR A 481 -13.99 -27.30 -27.96
C THR A 481 -14.13 -27.26 -26.45
N VAL A 482 -13.07 -27.61 -25.70
CA VAL A 482 -13.06 -27.50 -24.24
C VAL A 482 -12.89 -26.03 -23.84
N ALA A 483 -13.89 -25.49 -23.14
CA ALA A 483 -14.00 -24.07 -22.84
C ALA A 483 -12.77 -23.52 -22.07
N GLY A 484 -12.17 -22.45 -22.58
CA GLY A 484 -10.96 -21.85 -22.01
C GLY A 484 -9.65 -22.52 -22.42
N THR A 485 -9.67 -23.44 -23.39
CA THR A 485 -8.48 -24.09 -23.95
C THR A 485 -8.54 -24.12 -25.49
N ASP A 486 -7.40 -24.43 -26.13
CA ASP A 486 -7.33 -24.68 -27.58
C ASP A 486 -7.60 -26.17 -27.94
N LEU A 487 -8.09 -26.99 -27.01
CA LEU A 487 -8.39 -28.41 -27.25
C LEU A 487 -9.73 -28.55 -27.97
N SER A 488 -9.71 -29.03 -29.21
CA SER A 488 -10.90 -29.35 -29.99
C SER A 488 -10.76 -30.61 -30.84
N ASP A 489 -11.90 -31.20 -31.20
CA ASP A 489 -12.04 -32.26 -32.20
C ASP A 489 -13.26 -31.99 -33.09
N SER A 490 -13.28 -32.53 -34.31
CA SER A 490 -14.31 -32.20 -35.30
C SER A 490 -14.79 -33.38 -36.15
N VAL A 491 -16.07 -33.33 -36.54
CA VAL A 491 -16.74 -34.37 -37.34
C VAL A 491 -17.61 -33.76 -38.44
N GLU A 492 -17.47 -34.26 -39.66
CA GLU A 492 -18.35 -33.90 -40.79
C GLU A 492 -19.65 -34.73 -40.77
N ILE A 493 -20.79 -34.07 -40.96
CA ILE A 493 -22.12 -34.67 -41.08
C ILE A 493 -22.72 -34.27 -42.43
N THR A 494 -23.05 -35.22 -43.29
CA THR A 494 -23.62 -34.96 -44.62
C THR A 494 -25.11 -35.32 -44.68
N TRP A 495 -25.96 -34.30 -44.67
CA TRP A 495 -27.40 -34.41 -44.77
C TRP A 495 -27.87 -34.73 -46.20
N THR A 496 -28.87 -35.60 -46.31
CA THR A 496 -29.44 -36.02 -47.60
C THR A 496 -30.95 -35.80 -47.68
N VAL A 497 -31.44 -35.28 -48.81
CA VAL A 497 -32.88 -35.15 -49.11
C VAL A 497 -33.33 -36.19 -50.13
N VAL A 498 -34.63 -36.54 -50.08
CA VAL A 498 -35.22 -37.52 -50.99
C VAL A 498 -36.15 -36.81 -51.99
N SER A 499 -35.77 -36.86 -53.27
CA SER A 499 -36.45 -36.29 -54.47
C SER A 499 -35.94 -34.90 -54.93
N PRO A 500 -36.13 -34.52 -56.21
CA PRO A 500 -35.34 -33.46 -56.86
C PRO A 500 -35.88 -32.03 -56.64
N PRO A 501 -35.01 -30.99 -56.66
CA PRO A 501 -35.42 -29.60 -56.41
C PRO A 501 -36.24 -28.97 -57.55
N PRO A 502 -37.01 -27.89 -57.28
CA PRO A 502 -37.59 -27.03 -58.30
C PRO A 502 -36.50 -26.27 -59.09
N ALA A 503 -36.84 -25.78 -60.28
CA ALA A 503 -35.91 -25.02 -61.13
C ALA A 503 -36.05 -23.53 -60.88
N VAL A 504 -34.96 -22.89 -60.43
CA VAL A 504 -34.83 -21.45 -60.18
C VAL A 504 -33.87 -20.82 -61.20
N GLU A 505 -34.12 -19.59 -61.64
CA GLU A 505 -33.24 -18.88 -62.60
C GLU A 505 -32.86 -17.45 -62.14
N ALA A 506 -33.63 -16.78 -61.29
CA ALA A 506 -33.32 -15.44 -60.80
C ALA A 506 -33.79 -15.15 -59.36
N ILE A 507 -33.12 -14.19 -58.72
CA ILE A 507 -33.43 -13.60 -57.41
C ILE A 507 -33.37 -12.06 -57.52
N GLU A 508 -34.26 -11.35 -56.81
CA GLU A 508 -34.26 -9.89 -56.64
C GLU A 508 -34.36 -9.57 -55.14
N LEU A 509 -33.52 -8.67 -54.62
CA LEU A 509 -33.46 -8.30 -53.20
C LEU A 509 -33.91 -6.84 -52.98
N VAL A 510 -34.85 -6.63 -52.06
CA VAL A 510 -35.36 -5.30 -51.70
C VAL A 510 -35.33 -5.09 -50.19
N ALA A 511 -34.69 -4.00 -49.73
CA ALA A 511 -34.76 -3.55 -48.35
C ALA A 511 -35.93 -2.56 -48.13
N SER A 512 -36.58 -2.64 -46.97
CA SER A 512 -37.70 -1.74 -46.59
C SER A 512 -37.26 -0.30 -46.37
N ASN A 513 -35.99 -0.09 -45.98
CA ASN A 513 -35.33 1.21 -45.88
C ASN A 513 -33.82 1.04 -46.09
N THR A 514 -33.23 1.79 -47.03
CA THR A 514 -31.77 1.81 -47.28
C THR A 514 -31.04 2.96 -46.58
N SER A 515 -31.76 3.80 -45.83
CA SER A 515 -31.17 4.82 -44.95
C SER A 515 -31.88 4.88 -43.59
N PRO A 516 -31.80 3.82 -42.78
CA PRO A 516 -32.36 3.78 -41.42
C PRO A 516 -31.62 4.70 -40.44
N THR A 517 -32.31 5.04 -39.36
CA THR A 517 -31.68 5.56 -38.14
C THR A 517 -31.19 4.39 -37.30
N ALA A 518 -30.01 4.51 -36.67
CA ALA A 518 -29.53 3.50 -35.72
C ALA A 518 -30.60 3.18 -34.65
N GLY A 519 -30.96 1.90 -34.52
CA GLY A 519 -32.05 1.39 -33.68
C GLY A 519 -33.41 1.24 -34.37
N GLU A 520 -33.53 1.52 -35.68
CA GLU A 520 -34.71 1.16 -36.49
C GLU A 520 -34.52 -0.22 -37.15
N GLU A 521 -35.55 -1.07 -37.11
CA GLU A 521 -35.55 -2.38 -37.78
C GLU A 521 -35.72 -2.21 -39.30
N VAL A 522 -34.85 -2.86 -40.08
CA VAL A 522 -34.98 -2.98 -41.55
C VAL A 522 -35.42 -4.40 -41.88
N THR A 523 -36.35 -4.54 -42.82
CA THR A 523 -36.82 -5.83 -43.35
C THR A 523 -36.36 -5.96 -44.79
N LEU A 524 -35.73 -7.08 -45.09
CA LEU A 524 -35.37 -7.52 -46.44
C LEU A 524 -36.47 -8.41 -47.00
N THR A 525 -36.65 -8.35 -48.31
CA THR A 525 -37.49 -9.29 -49.06
C THR A 525 -36.73 -9.74 -50.30
N ALA A 526 -36.46 -11.03 -50.39
CA ALA A 526 -35.88 -11.67 -51.55
C ALA A 526 -36.97 -12.41 -52.33
N THR A 527 -37.11 -12.14 -53.62
CA THR A 527 -38.09 -12.78 -54.50
C THR A 527 -37.39 -13.71 -55.49
N VAL A 528 -37.73 -14.99 -55.50
CA VAL A 528 -37.12 -16.01 -56.37
C VAL A 528 -38.08 -16.40 -57.50
N THR A 529 -37.56 -16.46 -58.74
CA THR A 529 -38.34 -16.76 -59.95
C THR A 529 -37.67 -17.79 -60.85
N ASP A 530 -38.48 -18.45 -61.68
CA ASP A 530 -38.04 -19.41 -62.70
C ASP A 530 -37.70 -18.75 -64.06
N ALA A 531 -37.39 -19.58 -65.06
CA ALA A 531 -37.04 -19.16 -66.42
C ALA A 531 -38.16 -18.40 -67.15
N GLU A 532 -39.40 -18.62 -66.75
CA GLU A 532 -40.60 -17.96 -67.29
C GLU A 532 -40.95 -16.66 -66.53
N GLY A 533 -40.32 -16.43 -65.37
CA GLY A 533 -40.58 -15.30 -64.47
C GLY A 533 -41.74 -15.54 -63.50
N ASP A 534 -42.18 -16.78 -63.34
CA ASP A 534 -43.17 -17.18 -62.34
C ASP A 534 -42.46 -17.40 -60.97
N PRO A 535 -43.12 -17.09 -59.83
CA PRO A 535 -42.51 -17.21 -58.50
C PRO A 535 -42.31 -18.67 -58.08
N VAL A 536 -41.19 -18.95 -57.40
CA VAL A 536 -40.84 -20.31 -56.93
C VAL A 536 -40.92 -20.39 -55.42
N ALA A 537 -41.89 -21.17 -54.93
CA ALA A 537 -42.10 -21.47 -53.50
C ALA A 537 -41.18 -22.59 -53.00
N ASP A 538 -41.06 -22.71 -51.67
CA ASP A 538 -40.29 -23.74 -50.96
C ASP A 538 -38.78 -23.74 -51.29
N VAL A 539 -38.22 -22.57 -51.60
CA VAL A 539 -36.78 -22.34 -51.86
C VAL A 539 -36.16 -21.61 -50.67
N THR A 540 -35.03 -22.08 -50.15
CA THR A 540 -34.29 -21.39 -49.08
C THR A 540 -33.40 -20.30 -49.67
N VAL A 541 -33.47 -19.10 -49.08
CA VAL A 541 -32.59 -17.97 -49.34
C VAL A 541 -31.81 -17.66 -48.06
N GLN A 542 -30.48 -17.63 -48.17
CA GLN A 542 -29.58 -17.14 -47.12
C GLN A 542 -29.37 -15.63 -47.30
N PHE A 543 -29.38 -14.89 -46.20
CA PHE A 543 -29.10 -13.47 -46.11
C PHE A 543 -27.82 -13.25 -45.30
N ASP A 544 -26.94 -12.41 -45.81
CA ASP A 544 -25.61 -12.14 -45.28
C ASP A 544 -25.40 -10.62 -45.24
N VAL A 545 -25.07 -10.05 -44.08
CA VAL A 545 -24.88 -8.61 -43.89
C VAL A 545 -23.39 -8.33 -43.61
N ASP A 546 -22.61 -8.02 -44.65
CA ASP A 546 -21.20 -7.66 -44.54
C ASP A 546 -21.07 -6.14 -44.32
N GLY A 547 -20.40 -5.69 -43.25
CA GLY A 547 -20.31 -4.26 -42.95
C GLY A 547 -19.91 -3.92 -41.52
N ILE A 548 -20.61 -2.95 -40.93
CA ILE A 548 -20.41 -2.55 -39.53
C ILE A 548 -21.37 -3.30 -38.59
N HIS A 549 -22.44 -3.91 -39.13
CA HIS A 549 -23.35 -4.81 -38.41
C HIS A 549 -23.34 -6.20 -39.05
N ASP A 550 -22.31 -6.97 -38.73
CA ASP A 550 -22.16 -8.37 -39.16
C ASP A 550 -23.29 -9.23 -38.56
N GLU A 551 -24.21 -9.69 -39.40
CA GLU A 551 -25.39 -10.50 -39.04
C GLU A 551 -25.85 -11.35 -40.22
N SER A 552 -26.36 -12.56 -39.96
CA SER A 552 -26.83 -13.48 -40.99
C SER A 552 -28.22 -14.04 -40.67
N GLY A 553 -28.86 -14.67 -41.66
CA GLY A 553 -30.09 -15.41 -41.43
C GLY A 553 -30.62 -16.11 -42.67
N GLU A 554 -31.75 -16.80 -42.54
CA GLU A 554 -32.39 -17.52 -43.64
C GLU A 554 -33.89 -17.26 -43.72
N GLY A 555 -34.46 -17.48 -44.91
CA GLY A 555 -35.89 -17.50 -45.13
C GLY A 555 -36.27 -18.44 -46.27
N THR A 556 -37.39 -19.15 -46.12
CA THR A 556 -37.97 -19.98 -47.19
C THR A 556 -39.01 -19.18 -47.97
N THR A 557 -38.99 -19.26 -49.29
CA THR A 557 -39.94 -18.56 -50.16
C THR A 557 -41.37 -19.09 -50.01
N ASN A 558 -42.32 -18.17 -49.87
CA ASN A 558 -43.75 -18.47 -49.77
C ASN A 558 -44.39 -18.79 -51.16
N GLU A 559 -45.72 -18.96 -51.22
CA GLU A 559 -46.46 -19.20 -52.48
C GLU A 559 -46.30 -18.06 -53.53
N ASP A 560 -45.93 -16.85 -53.11
CA ASP A 560 -45.65 -15.69 -53.96
C ASP A 560 -44.14 -15.56 -54.30
N GLY A 561 -43.30 -16.52 -53.89
CA GLY A 561 -41.86 -16.57 -54.18
C GLY A 561 -41.00 -15.71 -53.27
N GLU A 562 -41.55 -15.17 -52.18
CA GLU A 562 -40.89 -14.20 -51.29
C GLU A 562 -40.37 -14.86 -50.00
N ALA A 563 -39.09 -14.62 -49.68
CA ALA A 563 -38.45 -14.90 -48.40
C ALA A 563 -38.07 -13.58 -47.70
N THR A 564 -38.14 -13.51 -46.37
CA THR A 564 -37.91 -12.28 -45.61
C THR A 564 -37.00 -12.47 -44.39
N PHE A 565 -36.12 -11.49 -44.16
CA PHE A 565 -35.25 -11.38 -42.98
C PHE A 565 -35.36 -9.96 -42.41
N SER A 566 -35.20 -9.76 -41.10
CA SER A 566 -35.22 -8.44 -40.45
C SER A 566 -34.04 -8.30 -39.50
N TYR A 567 -33.38 -7.13 -39.50
CA TYR A 567 -32.23 -6.84 -38.64
C TYR A 567 -32.19 -5.37 -38.19
N THR A 568 -31.36 -5.03 -37.19
CA THR A 568 -31.29 -3.68 -36.59
C THR A 568 -29.86 -3.24 -36.29
N GLY A 569 -29.32 -2.33 -37.10
CA GLY A 569 -28.03 -1.67 -36.85
C GLY A 569 -28.07 -0.65 -35.71
N THR A 570 -26.96 -0.51 -35.00
CA THR A 570 -26.82 0.31 -33.77
C THR A 570 -25.73 1.40 -33.84
N TYR A 571 -24.90 1.40 -34.89
CA TYR A 571 -23.83 2.36 -35.16
C TYR A 571 -24.08 3.14 -36.47
N GLU A 572 -23.28 4.16 -36.76
CA GLU A 572 -23.26 4.79 -38.10
C GLU A 572 -22.25 4.09 -39.01
N GLY A 573 -22.63 3.86 -40.27
CA GLY A 573 -21.80 3.17 -41.26
C GLY A 573 -22.64 2.59 -42.39
N ASP A 574 -21.97 1.93 -43.33
CA ASP A 574 -22.60 1.27 -44.47
C ASP A 574 -22.51 -0.25 -44.28
N ASP A 575 -23.62 -0.96 -44.55
CA ASP A 575 -23.67 -2.42 -44.67
C ASP A 575 -24.00 -2.82 -46.12
N THR A 576 -23.36 -3.88 -46.61
CA THR A 576 -23.67 -4.57 -47.86
C THR A 576 -24.44 -5.85 -47.54
N VAL A 577 -25.71 -5.89 -47.90
CA VAL A 577 -26.55 -7.06 -47.71
C VAL A 577 -26.58 -7.89 -48.98
N THR A 578 -26.28 -9.19 -48.88
CA THR A 578 -26.35 -10.16 -49.98
C THR A 578 -27.40 -11.23 -49.67
N ALA A 579 -28.27 -11.53 -50.63
CA ALA A 579 -29.20 -12.66 -50.55
C ALA A 579 -28.84 -13.71 -51.61
N THR A 580 -28.69 -14.97 -51.20
CA THR A 580 -28.22 -16.08 -52.05
C THR A 580 -29.18 -17.26 -51.99
N VAL A 581 -29.54 -17.84 -53.14
CA VAL A 581 -30.41 -19.02 -53.22
C VAL A 581 -29.60 -20.29 -52.90
N ALA A 582 -29.97 -20.96 -51.80
CA ALA A 582 -29.22 -22.08 -51.24
C ALA A 582 -28.98 -23.21 -52.27
N GLY A 583 -27.72 -23.65 -52.39
CA GLY A 583 -27.30 -24.68 -53.35
C GLY A 583 -27.13 -24.20 -54.79
N THR A 584 -27.11 -22.88 -55.04
CA THR A 584 -26.85 -22.28 -56.36
C THR A 584 -25.91 -21.08 -56.28
N ASP A 585 -25.39 -20.61 -57.41
CA ASP A 585 -24.59 -19.37 -57.51
C ASP A 585 -25.47 -18.11 -57.75
N LEU A 586 -26.79 -18.18 -57.49
CA LEU A 586 -27.72 -17.05 -57.71
C LEU A 586 -27.78 -16.16 -56.47
N SER A 587 -27.34 -14.90 -56.61
CA SER A 587 -27.40 -13.89 -55.56
C SER A 587 -27.77 -12.50 -56.08
N ASP A 588 -28.31 -11.65 -55.21
CA ASP A 588 -28.51 -10.21 -55.41
C ASP A 588 -28.13 -9.43 -54.14
N SER A 589 -27.81 -8.13 -54.25
CA SER A 589 -27.28 -7.34 -53.13
C SER A 589 -27.80 -5.90 -53.05
N VAL A 590 -27.91 -5.38 -51.82
CA VAL A 590 -28.38 -4.02 -51.52
C VAL A 590 -27.54 -3.35 -50.44
N GLU A 591 -27.22 -2.07 -50.66
CA GLU A 591 -26.48 -1.24 -49.70
C GLU A 591 -27.44 -0.55 -48.72
N ILE A 592 -27.08 -0.52 -47.42
CA ILE A 592 -27.83 0.14 -46.35
C ILE A 592 -26.90 1.09 -45.59
N THR A 593 -27.18 2.39 -45.64
CA THR A 593 -26.41 3.41 -44.89
C THR A 593 -27.10 3.76 -43.58
N TRP A 594 -26.57 3.30 -42.46
CA TRP A 594 -27.03 3.64 -41.12
C TRP A 594 -26.64 5.06 -40.74
N THR A 595 -27.64 5.85 -40.35
CA THR A 595 -27.43 7.21 -39.87
C THR A 595 -27.67 7.29 -38.37
N VAL A 596 -26.74 7.88 -37.61
CA VAL A 596 -27.04 8.30 -36.24
C VAL A 596 -27.64 9.69 -36.25
N VAL A 597 -28.80 9.86 -35.61
CA VAL A 597 -29.30 11.20 -35.26
C VAL A 597 -28.45 11.70 -34.10
N SER A 598 -27.31 12.33 -34.43
CA SER A 598 -26.52 13.07 -33.45
C SER A 598 -27.41 14.05 -32.69
N PRO A 599 -27.46 14.02 -31.34
CA PRO A 599 -28.19 15.03 -30.61
C PRO A 599 -27.54 16.40 -30.89
N PRO A 600 -28.33 17.48 -31.01
CA PRO A 600 -27.76 18.80 -31.29
C PRO A 600 -26.70 19.16 -30.24
N PRO A 601 -25.55 19.76 -30.63
CA PRO A 601 -24.43 19.99 -29.73
C PRO A 601 -24.84 20.63 -28.40
N GLY A 602 -24.56 19.93 -27.31
CA GLY A 602 -24.92 20.35 -25.95
C GLY A 602 -26.24 19.79 -25.39
N GLN A 603 -26.72 18.63 -25.86
CA GLN A 603 -27.88 17.94 -25.25
C GLN A 603 -27.61 16.57 -24.59
N PHE A 604 -26.37 16.08 -24.49
CA PHE A 604 -26.09 14.88 -23.69
C PHE A 604 -26.31 15.17 -22.19
N PRO A 605 -27.35 14.62 -21.53
CA PRO A 605 -27.75 15.08 -20.20
C PRO A 605 -26.71 14.84 -19.08
N PRO A 606 -25.96 13.72 -19.05
CA PRO A 606 -24.91 13.51 -18.05
C PRO A 606 -23.79 14.55 -18.11
N ALA A 607 -23.49 15.12 -19.29
CA ALA A 607 -22.47 16.17 -19.47
C ALA A 607 -23.02 17.59 -19.29
N GLN A 608 -24.24 17.77 -18.77
CA GLN A 608 -24.76 19.10 -18.43
C GLN A 608 -24.39 19.48 -16.98
N PRO A 609 -24.16 20.77 -16.70
CA PRO A 609 -23.93 21.27 -15.35
C PRO A 609 -25.00 20.80 -14.36
N ALA A 610 -24.57 20.16 -13.28
CA ALA A 610 -25.44 19.68 -12.22
C ALA A 610 -25.47 20.63 -11.02
N GLU A 611 -26.52 20.53 -10.21
CA GLU A 611 -26.56 21.16 -8.89
C GLU A 611 -25.78 20.30 -7.87
N PRO A 612 -25.20 20.90 -6.81
CA PRO A 612 -24.46 20.17 -5.78
C PRO A 612 -25.33 19.16 -5.03
N LYS A 613 -24.93 17.88 -5.06
CA LYS A 613 -25.60 16.76 -4.36
C LYS A 613 -25.04 16.55 -2.95
N ALA A 614 -25.92 16.29 -1.99
CA ALA A 614 -25.51 15.95 -0.63
C ALA A 614 -24.88 14.54 -0.58
N GLY A 615 -23.71 14.40 0.06
CA GLY A 615 -22.93 13.15 0.11
C GLY A 615 -21.84 13.04 -0.96
N CYS A 616 -21.88 13.87 -1.99
CA CYS A 616 -20.92 13.89 -3.10
C CYS A 616 -19.90 15.02 -2.95
N ILE A 617 -18.76 14.92 -3.65
CA ILE A 617 -17.90 16.08 -3.92
C ILE A 617 -18.45 16.79 -5.15
N PHE A 618 -18.77 18.08 -5.03
CA PHE A 618 -19.13 18.91 -6.17
C PHE A 618 -17.90 19.70 -6.64
N PHE A 619 -17.56 19.57 -7.91
CA PHE A 619 -16.42 20.27 -8.54
C PHE A 619 -16.91 21.52 -9.27
N PRO A 620 -16.75 22.74 -8.72
CA PRO A 620 -17.21 23.97 -9.37
C PRO A 620 -16.46 24.32 -10.67
N GLN A 621 -15.35 23.64 -10.96
CA GLN A 621 -14.57 23.78 -12.19
C GLN A 621 -15.33 23.25 -13.42
N THR A 622 -15.92 22.06 -13.30
CA THR A 622 -16.66 21.38 -14.36
C THR A 622 -18.17 21.35 -14.13
N GLN A 623 -18.62 21.71 -12.92
CA GLN A 623 -20.00 21.67 -12.45
C GLN A 623 -20.60 20.26 -12.34
N HIS A 624 -19.77 19.26 -12.04
CA HIS A 624 -20.21 17.87 -11.83
C HIS A 624 -19.99 17.37 -10.40
N ASN A 625 -20.78 16.37 -10.01
CA ASN A 625 -20.71 15.67 -8.75
C ASN A 625 -19.96 14.33 -8.89
N LEU A 626 -19.22 13.98 -7.86
CA LEU A 626 -18.57 12.68 -7.70
C LEU A 626 -19.09 12.02 -6.42
N CYS A 627 -19.75 10.87 -6.55
CA CYS A 627 -20.51 10.23 -5.48
C CYS A 627 -20.00 8.80 -5.20
N ALA A 628 -20.55 8.20 -4.13
CA ALA A 628 -20.46 6.76 -3.83
C ALA A 628 -19.06 6.13 -4.04
N GLY A 629 -18.99 4.95 -4.68
CA GLY A 629 -17.76 4.19 -4.84
C GLY A 629 -16.75 4.84 -5.79
N PHE A 630 -17.21 5.53 -6.84
CA PHE A 630 -16.33 6.32 -7.72
C PHE A 630 -15.60 7.43 -6.96
N ARG A 631 -16.26 8.07 -5.99
CA ARG A 631 -15.60 9.01 -5.08
C ARG A 631 -14.52 8.33 -4.25
N SER A 632 -14.85 7.21 -3.60
CA SER A 632 -13.88 6.46 -2.78
C SER A 632 -12.67 6.01 -3.62
N TYR A 633 -12.89 5.55 -4.85
CA TYR A 633 -11.80 5.14 -5.74
C TYR A 633 -10.93 6.33 -6.16
N TRP A 634 -11.55 7.43 -6.59
CA TRP A 634 -10.84 8.66 -6.97
C TRP A 634 -10.01 9.22 -5.80
N GLU A 635 -10.56 9.26 -4.58
CA GLU A 635 -9.85 9.74 -3.39
C GLU A 635 -8.63 8.88 -3.03
N ASN A 636 -8.68 7.56 -3.25
CA ASN A 636 -7.63 6.63 -2.81
C ASN A 636 -6.57 6.29 -3.88
N PHE A 637 -6.91 6.28 -5.17
CA PHE A 637 -6.06 5.67 -6.22
C PHE A 637 -5.45 6.64 -7.25
N GLY A 638 -5.62 7.97 -7.08
CA GLY A 638 -4.88 8.93 -7.91
C GLY A 638 -5.44 10.36 -7.96
N GLY A 639 -6.71 10.54 -7.61
CA GLY A 639 -7.35 11.85 -7.47
C GLY A 639 -7.22 12.74 -8.71
N LEU A 640 -7.07 14.04 -8.45
CA LEU A 640 -7.02 15.06 -9.49
C LEU A 640 -5.81 14.92 -10.44
N ALA A 641 -4.68 14.42 -9.93
CA ALA A 641 -3.46 14.28 -10.72
C ALA A 641 -3.58 13.17 -11.77
N THR A 642 -4.18 12.04 -11.40
CA THR A 642 -4.34 10.89 -12.31
C THR A 642 -5.59 11.02 -13.18
N PHE A 643 -6.76 11.24 -12.58
CA PHE A 643 -8.03 11.12 -13.29
C PHE A 643 -8.59 12.46 -13.80
N GLY A 644 -8.15 13.58 -13.20
CA GLY A 644 -8.71 14.89 -13.47
C GLY A 644 -10.06 15.13 -12.80
N TYR A 645 -10.78 16.15 -13.26
CA TYR A 645 -12.15 16.44 -12.82
C TYR A 645 -13.19 15.52 -13.50
N PRO A 646 -14.33 15.21 -12.86
CA PRO A 646 -15.46 14.59 -13.55
C PRO A 646 -16.03 15.56 -14.61
N VAL A 647 -16.37 15.03 -15.78
CA VAL A 647 -16.96 15.76 -16.94
C VAL A 647 -18.36 15.23 -17.30
N THR A 648 -18.85 14.24 -16.56
CA THR A 648 -20.27 13.85 -16.53
C THR A 648 -20.72 13.64 -15.08
N GLU A 649 -22.03 13.60 -14.86
CA GLU A 649 -22.61 12.83 -13.76
C GLU A 649 -22.48 11.31 -14.02
N GLU A 650 -22.76 10.48 -13.02
CA GLU A 650 -22.93 9.03 -13.17
C GLU A 650 -24.14 8.70 -14.06
N PHE A 651 -23.99 7.79 -15.02
CA PHE A 651 -25.05 7.30 -15.90
C PHE A 651 -24.82 5.83 -16.29
N VAL A 652 -25.77 5.21 -17.00
CA VAL A 652 -25.62 3.81 -17.47
C VAL A 652 -25.17 3.79 -18.94
N GLU A 653 -24.08 3.08 -19.21
CA GLU A 653 -23.52 2.81 -20.55
C GLU A 653 -23.30 1.30 -20.65
N ASN A 654 -23.82 0.65 -21.69
CA ASN A 654 -23.69 -0.80 -21.93
C ASN A 654 -24.02 -1.69 -20.71
N GLY A 655 -25.04 -1.30 -19.92
CA GLY A 655 -25.47 -2.02 -18.71
C GLY A 655 -24.66 -1.72 -17.45
N LEU A 656 -23.51 -1.07 -17.56
CA LEU A 656 -22.64 -0.68 -16.44
C LEU A 656 -22.98 0.75 -15.99
N THR A 657 -22.85 1.03 -14.69
CA THR A 657 -22.80 2.44 -14.24
C THR A 657 -21.43 2.98 -14.59
N VAL A 658 -21.36 4.13 -15.26
CA VAL A 658 -20.11 4.77 -15.69
C VAL A 658 -20.08 6.25 -15.32
N GLN A 659 -18.87 6.79 -15.22
CA GLN A 659 -18.64 8.23 -15.14
C GLN A 659 -17.37 8.62 -15.90
N TYR A 660 -17.47 9.66 -16.73
CA TYR A 660 -16.32 10.19 -17.46
C TYR A 660 -15.65 11.30 -16.66
N PHE A 661 -14.32 11.24 -16.63
CA PHE A 661 -13.43 12.26 -16.10
C PHE A 661 -12.61 12.84 -17.25
N GLU A 662 -11.85 13.90 -17.00
CA GLU A 662 -10.96 14.46 -18.03
C GLU A 662 -10.02 13.39 -18.62
N ARG A 663 -9.48 12.49 -17.79
CA ARG A 663 -8.39 11.56 -18.17
C ARG A 663 -8.76 10.07 -18.13
N ALA A 664 -9.98 9.71 -17.72
CA ALA A 664 -10.40 8.32 -17.55
C ALA A 664 -11.93 8.15 -17.68
N ARG A 665 -12.38 6.92 -17.94
CA ARG A 665 -13.77 6.46 -17.76
C ARG A 665 -13.77 5.47 -16.61
N PHE A 666 -14.55 5.73 -15.57
CA PHE A 666 -14.77 4.77 -14.48
C PHE A 666 -15.99 3.93 -14.82
N GLU A 667 -15.91 2.63 -14.54
CA GLU A 667 -16.96 1.64 -14.78
C GLU A 667 -17.22 0.85 -13.50
N TRP A 668 -18.48 0.66 -13.14
CA TRP A 668 -18.89 -0.06 -11.93
C TRP A 668 -19.05 -1.55 -12.20
N HIS A 669 -18.14 -2.35 -11.65
CA HIS A 669 -18.03 -3.80 -11.85
C HIS A 669 -18.12 -4.52 -10.49
N PRO A 670 -19.34 -4.73 -9.95
CA PRO A 670 -19.51 -5.25 -8.59
C PRO A 670 -19.05 -6.70 -8.48
N GLY A 671 -18.16 -6.99 -7.54
CA GLY A 671 -17.69 -8.35 -7.25
C GLY A 671 -16.65 -8.94 -8.21
N VAL A 672 -15.92 -8.10 -8.96
CA VAL A 672 -14.76 -8.54 -9.76
C VAL A 672 -13.48 -8.50 -8.91
N TRP A 673 -12.65 -9.55 -9.02
CA TRP A 673 -11.45 -9.72 -8.20
C TRP A 673 -10.31 -8.75 -8.56
N PRO A 674 -9.51 -8.28 -7.58
CA PRO A 674 -9.67 -8.48 -6.14
C PRO A 674 -10.79 -7.60 -5.59
N GLU A 675 -11.54 -8.14 -4.63
CA GLU A 675 -12.85 -7.67 -4.14
C GLU A 675 -12.87 -6.25 -3.48
N ARG A 676 -11.77 -5.50 -3.58
CA ARG A 676 -11.67 -4.08 -3.20
C ARG A 676 -11.87 -3.10 -4.35
N TYR A 677 -12.03 -3.57 -5.60
CA TYR A 677 -12.13 -2.72 -6.80
C TYR A 677 -13.44 -2.94 -7.58
N ASP A 678 -14.58 -2.58 -6.98
CA ASP A 678 -15.87 -2.39 -7.70
C ASP A 678 -15.79 -1.36 -8.86
N VAL A 679 -14.63 -0.73 -9.08
CA VAL A 679 -14.39 0.32 -10.07
C VAL A 679 -13.21 -0.10 -10.95
N LEU A 680 -13.49 -0.36 -12.23
CA LEU A 680 -12.46 -0.55 -13.25
C LEU A 680 -12.36 0.69 -14.13
N LEU A 681 -11.20 0.87 -14.74
CA LEU A 681 -10.97 1.93 -15.73
C LEU A 681 -11.18 1.35 -17.13
N GLY A 682 -12.08 1.99 -17.88
CA GLY A 682 -12.38 1.62 -19.26
C GLY A 682 -11.16 1.74 -20.17
N LEU A 683 -11.13 0.92 -21.22
CA LEU A 683 -10.01 0.79 -22.16
C LEU A 683 -9.88 1.98 -23.13
N LEU A 684 -9.97 3.21 -22.63
CA LEU A 684 -10.03 4.43 -23.43
C LEU A 684 -8.82 4.62 -24.35
N GLY A 685 -7.64 4.13 -23.96
CA GLY A 685 -6.48 4.18 -24.85
C GLY A 685 -6.68 3.30 -26.08
N ARG A 686 -7.27 2.12 -25.92
CA ARG A 686 -7.66 1.21 -27.01
C ARG A 686 -8.83 1.76 -27.84
N ASP A 687 -9.89 2.26 -27.18
CA ASP A 687 -11.05 2.89 -27.84
C ASP A 687 -10.59 4.02 -28.78
N MET A 688 -9.70 4.89 -28.30
CA MET A 688 -9.21 6.06 -29.04
C MET A 688 -8.12 5.77 -30.09
N THR A 689 -7.63 4.52 -30.15
CA THR A 689 -6.64 4.08 -31.15
C THR A 689 -7.16 2.98 -32.07
N ALA A 690 -8.46 2.68 -32.01
CA ALA A 690 -9.12 1.80 -32.97
C ALA A 690 -8.84 2.26 -34.41
N GLY A 691 -8.49 1.32 -35.29
CA GLY A 691 -8.10 1.60 -36.68
C GLY A 691 -6.67 2.15 -36.89
N ARG A 692 -5.88 2.41 -35.83
CA ARG A 692 -4.50 2.95 -35.95
C ARG A 692 -3.40 1.88 -36.05
N GLY A 693 -3.73 0.59 -36.08
CA GLY A 693 -2.75 -0.51 -36.04
C GLY A 693 -1.73 -0.53 -37.19
N ASP A 694 -2.06 0.09 -38.33
CA ASP A 694 -1.13 0.25 -39.47
C ASP A 694 -0.15 1.43 -39.30
N GLU A 695 -0.36 2.32 -38.33
CA GLU A 695 0.59 3.39 -38.03
C GLU A 695 1.85 2.82 -37.35
N PRO A 696 3.07 3.20 -37.76
CA PRO A 696 4.31 2.63 -37.23
C PRO A 696 4.48 2.61 -35.69
N PRO A 697 3.96 3.58 -34.90
CA PRO A 697 4.03 3.50 -33.44
C PRO A 697 3.17 2.39 -32.81
N PHE A 698 2.11 1.94 -33.48
CA PHE A 698 1.14 0.94 -32.98
C PHE A 698 1.43 -0.47 -33.52
N GLN A 699 2.49 -0.62 -34.31
CA GLN A 699 3.00 -1.92 -34.76
C GLN A 699 3.98 -2.47 -33.72
N ARG A 700 4.02 -3.81 -33.57
CA ARG A 700 4.95 -4.49 -32.66
C ARG A 700 6.40 -4.04 -32.90
N ALA A 701 7.06 -3.65 -31.81
CA ALA A 701 8.43 -3.20 -31.83
C ALA A 701 9.42 -4.32 -31.51
N ASN A 702 10.70 -4.09 -31.81
CA ASN A 702 11.76 -4.97 -31.30
C ASN A 702 12.02 -4.65 -29.81
N PRO A 703 12.36 -5.66 -28.97
CA PRO A 703 12.72 -5.42 -27.58
C PRO A 703 13.87 -4.41 -27.40
N GLY A 704 13.66 -3.42 -26.55
CA GLY A 704 14.62 -2.37 -26.24
C GLY A 704 15.87 -2.91 -25.55
N ALA A 705 17.04 -2.70 -26.16
CA ALA A 705 18.31 -3.25 -25.70
C ALA A 705 19.00 -2.45 -24.56
N ALA A 706 18.24 -1.67 -23.79
CA ALA A 706 18.77 -0.78 -22.75
C ALA A 706 18.05 -1.00 -21.42
N ASP A 707 18.80 -1.01 -20.31
CA ASP A 707 18.29 -1.23 -18.94
C ASP A 707 17.16 -0.25 -18.51
N SER A 708 17.06 0.89 -19.21
CA SER A 708 16.03 1.92 -19.03
C SER A 708 14.70 1.64 -19.75
N CYS A 709 14.55 0.47 -20.37
CA CYS A 709 13.34 0.03 -21.08
C CYS A 709 12.83 -1.31 -20.53
N THR A 710 11.51 -1.49 -20.55
CA THR A 710 10.83 -2.76 -20.30
C THR A 710 10.02 -3.10 -21.55
N TYR A 711 10.26 -4.29 -22.13
CA TYR A 711 9.47 -4.79 -23.25
C TYR A 711 8.34 -5.68 -22.73
N PHE A 712 7.12 -5.41 -23.17
CA PHE A 712 5.94 -6.18 -22.79
C PHE A 712 5.54 -7.12 -23.92
N GLU A 713 5.78 -8.41 -23.74
CA GLU A 713 5.51 -9.43 -24.78
C GLU A 713 4.02 -9.57 -25.12
N ALA A 714 3.13 -9.33 -24.14
CA ALA A 714 1.69 -9.37 -24.30
C ALA A 714 1.17 -8.45 -25.43
N THR A 715 1.71 -7.23 -25.52
CA THR A 715 1.32 -6.24 -26.55
C THR A 715 2.38 -6.09 -27.65
N GLY A 716 3.64 -6.43 -27.36
CA GLY A 716 4.77 -6.28 -28.27
C GLY A 716 5.38 -4.88 -28.30
N HIS A 717 5.27 -4.12 -27.19
CA HIS A 717 5.69 -2.72 -27.09
C HIS A 717 6.71 -2.46 -25.97
N ASN A 718 7.53 -1.41 -26.15
CA ASN A 718 8.51 -0.95 -25.18
C ASN A 718 7.99 0.20 -24.33
N LEU A 719 8.26 0.17 -23.03
CA LEU A 719 8.06 1.28 -22.12
C LEU A 719 9.42 1.73 -21.59
N CYS A 720 9.82 2.97 -21.88
CA CYS A 720 11.16 3.46 -21.62
C CYS A 720 11.19 4.74 -20.75
N PHE A 721 12.39 5.03 -20.23
CA PHE A 721 12.77 6.31 -19.63
C PHE A 721 11.74 6.88 -18.63
N GLY A 722 11.32 8.14 -18.82
CA GLY A 722 10.44 8.85 -17.89
C GLY A 722 9.02 8.28 -17.82
N PHE A 723 8.48 7.78 -18.93
CA PHE A 723 7.17 7.12 -18.93
C PHE A 723 7.22 5.81 -18.16
N ARG A 724 8.29 5.03 -18.28
CA ARG A 724 8.51 3.84 -17.44
C ARG A 724 8.54 4.18 -15.95
N SER A 725 9.38 5.13 -15.55
CA SER A 725 9.48 5.52 -14.13
C SER A 725 8.18 6.10 -13.57
N TYR A 726 7.38 6.81 -14.39
CA TYR A 726 6.07 7.29 -13.97
C TYR A 726 5.05 6.15 -13.83
N TRP A 727 4.99 5.24 -14.81
CA TRP A 727 4.11 4.07 -14.78
C TRP A 727 4.39 3.20 -13.56
N GLU A 728 5.66 2.87 -13.30
CA GLU A 728 6.10 2.08 -12.13
C GLU A 728 5.74 2.76 -10.79
N ALA A 729 5.83 4.09 -10.70
CA ALA A 729 5.65 4.82 -9.44
C ALA A 729 4.20 5.24 -9.13
N PHE A 730 3.34 5.40 -10.15
CA PHE A 730 2.04 6.09 -10.00
C PHE A 730 0.82 5.30 -10.50
N GLY A 731 0.90 3.97 -10.64
CA GLY A 731 -0.30 3.14 -10.84
C GLY A 731 -0.10 1.82 -11.59
N GLY A 732 1.01 1.66 -12.31
CA GLY A 732 1.39 0.43 -12.99
C GLY A 732 0.31 -0.15 -13.90
N LEU A 733 0.29 -1.48 -13.98
CA LEU A 733 -0.65 -2.25 -14.81
C LEU A 733 -2.11 -2.02 -14.39
N ALA A 734 -2.38 -1.92 -13.09
CA ALA A 734 -3.73 -1.81 -12.54
C ALA A 734 -4.46 -0.51 -12.94
N ILE A 735 -3.72 0.60 -13.09
CA ILE A 735 -4.30 1.90 -13.46
C ILE A 735 -4.16 2.18 -14.97
N TYR A 736 -3.00 1.93 -15.56
CA TYR A 736 -2.72 2.37 -16.94
C TYR A 736 -2.89 1.26 -17.98
N GLY A 737 -2.82 -0.01 -17.58
CA GLY A 737 -2.71 -1.14 -18.50
C GLY A 737 -1.33 -1.27 -19.14
N TYR A 738 -1.22 -2.19 -20.09
CA TYR A 738 -0.01 -2.36 -20.92
C TYR A 738 0.17 -1.21 -21.92
N PRO A 739 1.41 -0.90 -22.36
CA PRO A 739 1.64 -0.01 -23.50
C PRO A 739 1.11 -0.64 -24.79
N ILE A 740 0.43 0.15 -25.61
CA ILE A 740 -0.14 -0.25 -26.93
C ILE A 740 0.44 0.56 -28.09
N SER A 741 1.44 1.40 -27.81
CA SER A 741 2.26 2.06 -28.82
C SER A 741 3.69 2.20 -28.31
N GLU A 742 4.65 2.46 -29.20
CA GLU A 742 5.93 3.05 -28.85
C GLU A 742 5.77 4.54 -28.47
N GLU A 743 6.84 5.17 -27.99
CA GLU A 743 6.92 6.63 -27.83
C GLU A 743 6.98 7.34 -29.20
N PHE A 744 6.07 8.27 -29.48
CA PHE A 744 6.08 9.07 -30.71
C PHE A 744 5.63 10.51 -30.48
N VAL A 745 5.78 11.38 -31.49
CA VAL A 745 5.37 12.79 -31.40
C VAL A 745 3.99 12.98 -31.98
N GLU A 746 3.04 13.46 -31.18
CA GLU A 746 1.65 13.71 -31.55
C GLU A 746 1.22 15.13 -31.18
N ARG A 747 0.20 15.66 -31.87
CA ARG A 747 -0.40 16.96 -31.52
C ARG A 747 -1.44 16.76 -30.41
N ASN A 748 -1.24 17.42 -29.28
CA ASN A 748 -2.27 17.47 -28.23
C ASN A 748 -3.47 18.31 -28.75
N PRO A 749 -4.72 17.80 -28.60
CA PRO A 749 -5.91 18.47 -29.15
C PRO A 749 -6.29 19.76 -28.41
N ASP A 750 -5.97 19.88 -27.11
CA ASP A 750 -6.34 21.01 -26.25
C ASP A 750 -5.55 22.28 -26.58
N THR A 751 -4.23 22.11 -26.75
CA THR A 751 -3.23 23.17 -26.90
C THR A 751 -2.84 23.39 -28.36
N GLY A 752 -2.99 22.35 -29.19
CA GLY A 752 -2.43 22.31 -30.53
C GLY A 752 -0.90 22.18 -30.58
N GLU A 753 -0.21 21.99 -29.45
CA GLU A 753 1.24 21.80 -29.39
C GLU A 753 1.63 20.34 -29.67
N LEU A 754 2.92 20.10 -29.95
CA LEU A 754 3.46 18.75 -30.21
C LEU A 754 4.17 18.26 -28.95
N TYR A 755 3.76 17.09 -28.46
CA TYR A 755 4.39 16.42 -27.32
C TYR A 755 4.88 15.03 -27.73
N THR A 756 5.89 14.51 -27.04
CA THR A 756 6.15 13.07 -27.06
C THR A 756 5.07 12.40 -26.23
N VAL A 757 4.46 11.35 -26.76
CA VAL A 757 3.33 10.65 -26.16
C VAL A 757 3.50 9.15 -26.30
N GLN A 758 2.79 8.41 -25.45
CA GLN A 758 2.64 6.96 -25.55
C GLN A 758 1.23 6.56 -25.12
N TYR A 759 0.63 5.62 -25.84
CA TYR A 759 -0.67 5.05 -25.50
C TYR A 759 -0.49 3.76 -24.71
N PHE A 760 -1.36 3.58 -23.72
CA PHE A 760 -1.55 2.39 -22.91
C PHE A 760 -3.01 1.97 -23.04
N GLU A 761 -3.39 0.75 -22.66
CA GLU A 761 -4.78 0.27 -22.80
C GLU A 761 -5.83 1.24 -22.22
N ARG A 762 -5.52 1.90 -21.09
CA ARG A 762 -6.46 2.76 -20.33
C ARG A 762 -6.08 4.24 -20.32
N ALA A 763 -4.91 4.62 -20.85
CA ALA A 763 -4.34 5.94 -20.65
C ALA A 763 -3.46 6.42 -21.82
N ARG A 764 -3.17 7.72 -21.85
CA ARG A 764 -2.24 8.36 -22.80
C ARG A 764 -1.32 9.29 -22.03
N PHE A 765 -0.02 9.00 -22.05
CA PHE A 765 1.01 9.80 -21.39
C PHE A 765 1.49 10.89 -22.34
N GLU A 766 1.87 12.04 -21.79
CA GLU A 766 2.45 13.18 -22.49
C GLU A 766 3.71 13.65 -21.76
N TRP A 767 4.79 13.92 -22.51
CA TRP A 767 6.04 14.43 -21.97
C TRP A 767 6.05 15.97 -21.98
N HIS A 768 6.03 16.57 -20.79
CA HIS A 768 5.93 18.01 -20.53
C HIS A 768 7.20 18.53 -19.82
N PRO A 769 8.32 18.69 -20.55
CA PRO A 769 9.62 18.94 -19.94
C PRO A 769 9.71 20.30 -19.23
N GLY A 770 9.91 20.27 -17.92
CA GLY A 770 10.16 21.45 -17.10
C GLY A 770 8.92 22.10 -16.47
N GLU A 771 7.76 21.44 -16.48
CA GLU A 771 6.62 21.88 -15.67
C GLU A 771 6.91 21.76 -14.16
N PHE A 772 6.29 22.62 -13.35
CA PHE A 772 6.59 22.69 -11.92
C PHE A 772 5.56 21.93 -11.08
N PRO A 773 5.98 21.08 -10.12
CA PRO A 773 7.37 20.77 -9.78
C PRO A 773 8.06 19.85 -10.81
N PRO A 774 9.39 19.99 -11.07
CA PRO A 774 10.16 19.23 -12.08
C PRO A 774 10.29 17.71 -11.87
N ARG A 775 9.36 17.11 -11.13
CA ARG A 775 9.19 15.66 -10.92
C ARG A 775 7.96 15.11 -11.66
N PHE A 776 7.24 15.98 -12.38
CA PHE A 776 6.06 15.64 -13.17
C PHE A 776 6.26 16.06 -14.64
N ASP A 777 7.43 15.74 -15.21
CA ASP A 777 7.67 15.86 -16.67
C ASP A 777 6.75 14.90 -17.49
N VAL A 778 5.93 14.09 -16.82
CA VAL A 778 4.88 13.26 -17.42
C VAL A 778 3.53 13.74 -16.91
N LEU A 779 2.63 14.09 -17.83
CA LEU A 779 1.20 14.33 -17.56
C LEU A 779 0.34 13.32 -18.31
N LEU A 780 -0.88 13.13 -17.83
CA LEU A 780 -1.90 12.33 -18.50
C LEU A 780 -2.78 13.22 -19.38
N GLY A 781 -2.86 12.85 -20.66
CA GLY A 781 -3.71 13.53 -21.64
C GLY A 781 -5.20 13.38 -21.32
N ARG A 782 -6.03 14.34 -21.78
CA ARG A 782 -7.47 14.40 -21.47
C ARG A 782 -8.31 13.44 -22.33
N ILE A 783 -7.93 12.16 -22.30
CA ILE A 783 -8.50 11.11 -23.14
C ILE A 783 -9.96 10.78 -22.81
N GLY A 784 -10.39 10.96 -21.55
CA GLY A 784 -11.79 10.81 -21.16
C GLY A 784 -12.68 11.93 -21.70
N ALA A 785 -12.20 13.18 -21.67
CA ALA A 785 -12.90 14.29 -22.32
C ALA A 785 -13.00 14.12 -23.85
N TRP A 786 -11.94 13.56 -24.47
CA TRP A 786 -11.93 13.28 -25.90
C TRP A 786 -12.88 12.14 -26.30
N ALA A 787 -12.86 11.02 -25.58
CA ALA A 787 -13.79 9.92 -25.79
C ALA A 787 -15.25 10.36 -25.64
N LEU A 788 -15.56 11.18 -24.64
CA LEU A 788 -16.89 11.76 -24.44
C LEU A 788 -17.31 12.67 -25.62
N HIS A 789 -16.41 13.53 -26.10
CA HIS A 789 -16.66 14.38 -27.27
C HIS A 789 -16.96 13.57 -28.52
N GLN A 790 -16.14 12.54 -28.81
CA GLN A 790 -16.31 11.69 -29.98
C GLN A 790 -17.58 10.83 -29.92
N ARG A 791 -17.89 10.26 -28.75
CA ARG A 791 -19.05 9.36 -28.56
C ARG A 791 -20.40 10.09 -28.49
N TYR A 792 -20.44 11.32 -27.96
CA TYR A 792 -21.70 12.00 -27.64
C TYR A 792 -21.84 13.43 -28.19
N GLY A 793 -20.87 13.93 -28.97
CA GLY A 793 -20.92 15.29 -29.54
C GLY A 793 -20.95 16.40 -28.49
N THR A 794 -20.50 16.12 -27.25
CA THR A 794 -20.41 17.12 -26.18
C THR A 794 -19.39 18.21 -26.54
N PRO A 795 -19.56 19.47 -26.13
CA PRO A 795 -18.49 20.46 -26.29
C PRO A 795 -17.21 19.96 -25.62
N TYR A 796 -16.07 20.04 -26.32
CA TYR A 796 -14.77 19.70 -25.73
C TYR A 796 -14.44 20.75 -24.64
N PRO A 797 -14.25 20.34 -23.37
CA PRO A 797 -14.28 21.24 -22.20
C PRO A 797 -12.95 21.99 -21.94
#